data_AF-A0A9N9U766-F1
#
_entry.id   AF-A0A9N9U766-F1
#
_cell.length_a   1.000
_cell.length_b   1.000
_cell.length_c   1.000
_cell.angle_alpha   90.00
_cell.angle_beta   90.00
_cell.angle_gamma   90.00
#
_symmetry.space_group_name_H-M   'P 1'
#
loop_
_entity.id
_entity.type
_entity.pdbx_description
1 polymer ?
#
loop_
_entity_poly.entity_id
_entity_poly.type
_entity_poly.pdbx_seq_one_letter_code
_entity_poly.pdbx_strand_id
1 'polypeptide(L)'
;MSAKLQAPPVNLERILGGEIRHKVEKDPLTVWDKGVFLNELHNQGLVLKTDKSGATSGEFADATELKKGTYHGTKLALTELYSMIEETAVSQFDSKNFESIIPIQRSIEQKQDTYNWSDGTDNYPPHLAVLPDDQTDQKVGPIFNKEERDNVTDIAGAFSLIIPSQVEERNGVPYAGPTIADTEIYNHAHKGPPTDIMNGENIGNLPDWYSDARFAQQHLSGVNPSTIEVISSDRLNEFSAEAGKQGAEGIGAILTTGKDILIQDYSYFREAVGASDDTEFVNVIPVAGGKPVSRYACAPIVVFQLHEDGRLHPLAITLDYRGSLDKSITIFNQRLNPDDKGEIDEKQDWPWRYAKTCAQTADWARHEIATHLVDTHLIEEAIIVATNRTFKDGHIIYEILSPHWYRTLALNQAARMALVPGVIARLAGFGPNPAPGATNNVYKMVNWSYKNFNFQDKYIPNDLKKRGFNLKEEMTNKYRNYPYATDMLYLWEVLRDFVKSVLETQYTSDAKVQADAGIAAWCTEIQTKGQITSFPTITTLEQLIDAVTMCIHIASPQHTAVNYLQDYYYSFVPSKPPALCTRLPKDLATLKTYTEAELTAALPIGTNGPQWKDWLLAAQLPELLSYKVEGQYNLITYAKSLYNVHKARPAFKGNFDSKTIKEAAALFYSRLKDCELAFQWVSANQTEGTVEYKVLEPELTAVSILI
;
A
#
# COMPACT_ATOMS: atom_id res chain seq x y z
N MET A 1 -53.82 39.34 -13.47
CA MET A 1 -52.57 39.59 -14.22
C MET A 1 -51.43 38.92 -13.48
N SER A 2 -50.94 37.80 -13.99
CA SER A 2 -49.69 37.16 -13.53
C SER A 2 -48.86 36.92 -14.79
N ALA A 3 -48.02 37.88 -15.15
CA ALA A 3 -47.07 37.74 -16.24
C ALA A 3 -45.98 36.75 -15.81
N LYS A 4 -46.19 35.46 -16.09
CA LYS A 4 -45.08 34.51 -16.15
C LYS A 4 -44.19 34.98 -17.29
N LEU A 5 -42.97 35.42 -16.96
CA LEU A 5 -41.87 35.56 -17.92
C LEU A 5 -41.66 34.20 -18.61
N GLN A 6 -42.30 33.97 -19.75
CA GLN A 6 -41.94 32.89 -20.65
C GLN A 6 -40.67 33.32 -21.37
N ALA A 7 -39.53 32.77 -20.95
CA ALA A 7 -38.33 32.81 -21.78
C ALA A 7 -38.70 32.24 -23.17
N PRO A 8 -38.33 32.90 -24.28
CA PRO A 8 -38.69 32.43 -25.62
C PRO A 8 -38.15 31.00 -25.84
N PRO A 9 -38.89 30.14 -26.56
CA PRO A 9 -38.49 28.76 -26.78
C PRO A 9 -37.08 28.72 -27.38
N VAL A 10 -36.19 27.96 -26.75
CA VAL A 10 -34.86 27.71 -27.30
C VAL A 10 -35.04 26.83 -28.54
N ASN A 11 -34.73 27.36 -29.72
CA ASN A 11 -34.76 26.62 -30.99
C ASN A 11 -33.33 26.40 -31.50
N LEU A 12 -33.17 25.47 -32.45
CA LEU A 12 -31.86 25.08 -32.99
C LEU A 12 -31.10 26.29 -33.58
N GLU A 13 -31.80 27.18 -34.29
CA GLU A 13 -31.21 28.40 -34.86
C GLU A 13 -30.61 29.32 -33.78
N ARG A 14 -31.27 29.46 -32.63
CA ARG A 14 -30.77 30.26 -31.51
C ARG A 14 -29.63 29.59 -30.73
N ILE A 15 -29.54 28.26 -30.77
CA ILE A 15 -28.42 27.52 -30.19
C ILE A 15 -27.18 27.70 -31.07
N LEU A 16 -27.32 27.44 -32.37
CA LEU A 16 -26.19 27.47 -33.33
C LEU A 16 -25.76 28.89 -33.71
N GLY A 17 -26.71 29.82 -33.79
CA GLY A 17 -26.45 31.22 -34.15
C GLY A 17 -26.20 32.15 -32.96
N GLY A 18 -26.24 31.64 -31.74
CA GLY A 18 -26.00 32.41 -30.51
C GLY A 18 -24.55 32.37 -30.05
N GLU A 19 -24.16 33.29 -29.16
CA GLU A 19 -22.87 33.24 -28.48
C GLU A 19 -22.73 32.01 -27.57
N ILE A 20 -21.50 31.53 -27.36
CA ILE A 20 -21.18 30.41 -26.45
C ILE A 20 -21.62 30.78 -25.03
N ARG A 21 -22.68 30.12 -24.54
CA ARG A 21 -23.26 30.38 -23.21
C ARG A 21 -22.55 29.64 -22.08
N HIS A 22 -21.87 28.54 -22.41
CA HIS A 22 -21.17 27.68 -21.46
C HIS A 22 -19.73 27.53 -21.93
N LYS A 23 -18.79 28.10 -21.16
CA LYS A 23 -17.35 28.04 -21.47
C LYS A 23 -16.78 26.76 -20.86
N VAL A 24 -16.25 25.88 -21.70
CA VAL A 24 -15.68 24.60 -21.28
C VAL A 24 -14.49 24.77 -20.33
N GLU A 25 -13.78 25.90 -20.40
CA GLU A 25 -12.66 26.22 -19.52
C GLU A 25 -13.08 26.41 -18.04
N LYS A 26 -14.38 26.51 -17.77
CA LYS A 26 -14.96 26.58 -16.42
C LYS A 26 -15.44 25.23 -15.89
N ASP A 27 -15.34 24.17 -16.69
CA ASP A 27 -15.78 22.82 -16.36
C ASP A 27 -14.58 21.87 -16.45
N PRO A 28 -13.84 21.67 -15.34
CA PRO A 28 -12.63 20.86 -15.33
C PRO A 28 -12.91 19.42 -15.82
N LEU A 29 -12.01 18.89 -16.65
CA LEU A 29 -12.08 17.49 -17.07
C LEU A 29 -12.04 16.59 -15.84
N THR A 30 -12.95 15.62 -15.72
CA THR A 30 -12.96 14.67 -14.59
C THR A 30 -12.66 13.24 -15.02
N VAL A 31 -12.91 12.91 -16.28
CA VAL A 31 -12.69 11.59 -16.88
C VAL A 31 -12.24 11.80 -18.33
N TRP A 32 -11.27 11.02 -18.79
CA TRP A 32 -10.92 10.98 -20.20
C TRP A 32 -11.96 10.18 -21.00
N ASP A 33 -12.38 10.69 -22.15
CA ASP A 33 -12.99 9.83 -23.15
C ASP A 33 -11.92 8.84 -23.64
N LYS A 34 -12.12 7.53 -23.39
CA LYS A 34 -11.13 6.50 -23.70
C LYS A 34 -10.69 6.52 -25.17
N GLY A 35 -11.62 6.75 -26.10
CA GLY A 35 -11.32 6.80 -27.53
C GLY A 35 -10.48 8.02 -27.92
N VAL A 36 -10.78 9.18 -27.33
CA VAL A 36 -9.97 10.40 -27.49
C VAL A 36 -8.57 10.21 -26.89
N PHE A 37 -8.47 9.62 -25.70
CA PHE A 37 -7.19 9.37 -25.05
C PHE A 37 -6.30 8.43 -25.88
N LEU A 38 -6.84 7.32 -26.38
CA LEU A 38 -6.13 6.39 -27.27
C LEU A 38 -5.64 7.07 -28.55
N ASN A 39 -6.49 7.89 -29.19
CA ASN A 39 -6.10 8.67 -30.36
C ASN A 39 -4.96 9.64 -30.03
N GLU A 40 -4.97 10.25 -28.84
CA GLU A 40 -3.92 11.17 -28.44
C GLU A 40 -2.60 10.46 -28.14
N LEU A 41 -2.61 9.29 -27.48
CA LEU A 41 -1.42 8.46 -27.34
C LEU A 41 -0.82 8.12 -28.73
N HIS A 42 -1.69 7.81 -29.70
CA HIS A 42 -1.27 7.59 -31.08
C HIS A 42 -0.66 8.84 -31.73
N ASN A 43 -1.28 10.00 -31.58
CA ASN A 43 -0.77 11.25 -32.14
C ASN A 43 0.58 11.66 -31.53
N GLN A 44 0.83 11.30 -30.28
CA GLN A 44 2.08 11.58 -29.57
C GLN A 44 3.15 10.49 -29.77
N GLY A 45 2.88 9.47 -30.59
CA GLY A 45 3.82 8.39 -30.89
C GLY A 45 4.01 7.39 -29.73
N LEU A 46 3.17 7.45 -28.70
CA LEU A 46 3.11 6.50 -27.58
C LEU A 46 2.34 5.23 -27.99
N VAL A 47 2.76 4.63 -29.12
CA VAL A 47 2.18 3.41 -29.69
C VAL A 47 3.29 2.46 -30.06
N LEU A 48 3.08 1.17 -29.80
CA LEU A 48 4.04 0.12 -30.12
C LEU A 48 4.20 -0.03 -31.64
N LYS A 49 5.44 -0.05 -32.12
CA LYS A 49 5.74 -0.37 -33.51
C LYS A 49 5.41 -1.82 -33.79
N THR A 50 4.78 -2.06 -34.94
CA THR A 50 4.55 -3.39 -35.48
C THR A 50 5.38 -3.64 -36.73
N ASP A 51 5.81 -4.88 -36.91
CA ASP A 51 6.43 -5.33 -38.15
C ASP A 51 5.39 -5.72 -39.21
N LYS A 52 5.83 -6.25 -40.35
CA LYS A 52 4.93 -6.62 -41.46
C LYS A 52 4.00 -7.81 -41.12
N SER A 53 4.31 -8.60 -40.10
CA SER A 53 3.43 -9.65 -39.58
C SER A 53 2.36 -9.09 -38.64
N GLY A 54 2.49 -7.84 -38.20
CA GLY A 54 1.68 -7.27 -37.13
C GLY A 54 2.25 -7.55 -35.74
N ALA A 55 3.42 -8.18 -35.62
CA ALA A 55 4.07 -8.44 -34.34
C ALA A 55 4.69 -7.15 -33.80
N THR A 56 4.54 -6.90 -32.49
CA THR A 56 5.14 -5.75 -31.83
C THR A 56 6.66 -5.92 -31.73
N SER A 57 7.40 -4.82 -31.88
CA SER A 57 8.87 -4.81 -31.78
C SER A 57 9.40 -4.49 -30.38
N GLY A 58 8.52 -4.26 -29.39
CA GLY A 58 8.90 -3.79 -28.05
C GLY A 58 9.29 -2.30 -27.98
N GLU A 59 9.33 -1.61 -29.11
CA GLU A 59 9.67 -0.19 -29.18
C GLU A 59 8.46 0.67 -29.52
N PHE A 60 8.40 1.87 -28.94
CA PHE A 60 7.45 2.89 -29.36
C PHE A 60 7.82 3.49 -30.73
N ALA A 61 6.80 3.86 -31.52
CA ALA A 61 6.89 4.41 -32.87
C ALA A 61 7.82 5.62 -32.96
N ASP A 62 7.45 6.69 -32.27
CA ASP A 62 8.16 7.97 -32.26
C ASP A 62 7.95 8.65 -30.89
N ALA A 63 7.92 7.85 -29.82
CA ALA A 63 7.65 8.37 -28.49
C ALA A 63 8.70 9.42 -28.09
N THR A 64 8.23 10.66 -27.97
CA THR A 64 8.99 11.74 -27.35
C THR A 64 8.28 12.15 -26.07
N GLU A 65 9.05 12.60 -25.09
CA GLU A 65 8.49 13.15 -23.85
C GLU A 65 7.48 14.26 -24.21
N LEU A 66 6.30 14.21 -23.59
CA LEU A 66 5.30 15.25 -23.80
C LEU A 66 5.90 16.61 -23.42
N LYS A 67 5.86 17.58 -24.32
CA LYS A 67 6.53 18.87 -24.06
C LYS A 67 5.82 19.68 -22.98
N LYS A 68 4.48 19.69 -23.01
CA LYS A 68 3.63 20.49 -22.13
C LYS A 68 2.39 19.71 -21.71
N GLY A 69 1.93 19.95 -20.49
CA GLY A 69 0.64 19.48 -19.99
C GLY A 69 0.12 20.36 -18.86
N THR A 70 -0.93 19.91 -18.18
CA THR A 70 -1.41 20.53 -16.93
C THR A 70 -1.30 19.49 -15.82
N TYR A 71 -1.17 19.93 -14.56
CA TYR A 71 -1.06 19.02 -13.42
C TYR A 71 -2.25 18.04 -13.39
N HIS A 72 -3.46 18.59 -13.47
CA HIS A 72 -4.70 17.83 -13.44
C HIS A 72 -4.84 16.89 -14.64
N GLY A 73 -4.52 17.37 -15.85
CA GLY A 73 -4.57 16.54 -17.06
C GLY A 73 -3.58 15.36 -17.01
N THR A 74 -2.36 15.60 -16.50
CA THR A 74 -1.36 14.54 -16.33
C THR A 74 -1.77 13.55 -15.23
N LYS A 75 -2.36 14.03 -14.13
CA LYS A 75 -2.91 13.18 -13.07
C LYS A 75 -3.93 12.18 -13.64
N LEU A 76 -4.95 12.68 -14.35
CA LEU A 76 -5.95 11.85 -15.01
C LEU A 76 -5.37 10.93 -16.08
N ALA A 77 -4.36 11.39 -16.82
CA ALA A 77 -3.69 10.59 -17.84
C ALA A 77 -2.89 9.41 -17.24
N LEU A 78 -2.26 9.60 -16.07
CA LEU A 78 -1.59 8.53 -15.34
C LEU A 78 -2.59 7.49 -14.84
N THR A 79 -3.73 7.92 -14.29
CA THR A 79 -4.83 7.01 -13.90
C THR A 79 -5.33 6.18 -15.08
N GLU A 80 -5.66 6.83 -16.21
CA GLU A 80 -6.17 6.12 -17.39
C GLU A 80 -5.13 5.15 -17.98
N LEU A 81 -3.86 5.58 -18.06
CA LEU A 81 -2.80 4.72 -18.57
C LEU A 81 -2.56 3.51 -17.67
N TYR A 82 -2.58 3.68 -16.34
CA TYR A 82 -2.42 2.56 -15.42
C TYR A 82 -3.59 1.57 -15.51
N SER A 83 -4.83 2.07 -15.60
CA SER A 83 -6.00 1.23 -15.83
C SER A 83 -5.86 0.40 -17.12
N MET A 84 -5.32 0.98 -18.20
CA MET A 84 -5.01 0.23 -19.42
C MET A 84 -3.94 -0.85 -19.22
N ILE A 85 -2.92 -0.59 -18.40
CA ILE A 85 -1.87 -1.57 -18.05
C ILE A 85 -2.49 -2.75 -17.31
N GLU A 86 -3.38 -2.50 -16.34
CA GLU A 86 -4.10 -3.53 -15.59
C GLU A 86 -5.02 -4.35 -16.51
N GLU A 87 -5.83 -3.69 -17.36
CA GLU A 87 -6.70 -4.36 -18.34
C GLU A 87 -5.87 -5.25 -19.30
N THR A 88 -4.69 -4.78 -19.70
CA THR A 88 -3.76 -5.55 -20.54
C THR A 88 -3.21 -6.77 -19.78
N ALA A 89 -2.82 -6.59 -18.52
CA ALA A 89 -2.32 -7.68 -17.70
C ALA A 89 -3.40 -8.76 -17.49
N VAL A 90 -4.63 -8.36 -17.17
CA VAL A 90 -5.76 -9.30 -17.05
C VAL A 90 -5.99 -10.05 -18.36
N SER A 91 -5.97 -9.37 -19.51
CA SER A 91 -6.12 -10.02 -20.81
C SER A 91 -5.00 -11.03 -21.09
N GLN A 92 -3.75 -10.69 -20.74
CA GLN A 92 -2.60 -11.57 -20.94
C GLN A 92 -2.64 -12.79 -20.00
N PHE A 93 -3.16 -12.62 -18.78
CA PHE A 93 -3.30 -13.70 -17.81
C PHE A 93 -4.44 -14.66 -18.19
N ASP A 94 -5.50 -14.16 -18.83
CA ASP A 94 -6.54 -14.99 -19.42
C ASP A 94 -6.00 -15.81 -20.61
N SER A 95 -5.31 -15.17 -21.56
CA SER A 95 -4.76 -15.84 -22.75
C SER A 95 -3.74 -16.94 -22.41
N LYS A 96 -2.90 -16.70 -21.39
CA LYS A 96 -1.93 -17.67 -20.86
C LYS A 96 -2.54 -18.70 -19.91
N ASN A 97 -3.84 -18.57 -19.60
CA ASN A 97 -4.57 -19.40 -18.64
C ASN A 97 -3.98 -19.36 -17.22
N PHE A 98 -3.32 -18.27 -16.82
CA PHE A 98 -2.93 -18.04 -15.43
C PHE A 98 -4.13 -17.70 -14.57
N GLU A 99 -5.03 -16.85 -15.07
CA GLU A 99 -6.27 -16.45 -14.41
C GLU A 99 -7.39 -16.41 -15.45
N SER A 100 -7.90 -17.59 -15.84
CA SER A 100 -8.92 -17.69 -16.88
C SER A 100 -10.24 -17.02 -16.45
N ILE A 101 -10.74 -16.10 -17.29
CA ILE A 101 -12.03 -15.41 -17.10
C ILE A 101 -13.17 -16.42 -17.15
N ILE A 102 -13.07 -17.40 -18.05
CA ILE A 102 -13.98 -18.54 -18.14
C ILE A 102 -13.32 -19.75 -17.48
N PRO A 103 -13.98 -20.47 -16.56
CA PRO A 103 -13.37 -21.61 -15.86
C PRO A 103 -12.90 -22.71 -16.81
N ILE A 104 -11.65 -23.18 -16.62
CA ILE A 104 -11.05 -24.29 -17.35
C ILE A 104 -10.60 -25.36 -16.36
N GLN A 105 -11.04 -26.60 -16.57
CA GLN A 105 -10.59 -27.73 -15.75
C GLN A 105 -9.17 -28.15 -16.15
N ARG A 106 -8.27 -28.26 -15.16
CA ARG A 106 -6.87 -28.66 -15.39
C ARG A 106 -6.44 -29.79 -14.46
N SER A 107 -5.58 -30.67 -14.97
CA SER A 107 -4.87 -31.64 -14.13
C SER A 107 -3.78 -30.93 -13.32
N ILE A 108 -3.24 -31.61 -12.30
CA ILE A 108 -2.17 -31.03 -11.50
C ILE A 108 -0.89 -30.84 -12.33
N GLU A 109 -0.61 -31.76 -13.24
CA GLU A 109 0.52 -31.70 -14.17
C GLU A 109 0.38 -30.50 -15.10
N GLN A 110 -0.81 -30.28 -15.68
CA GLN A 110 -1.09 -29.10 -16.51
C GLN A 110 -0.90 -27.79 -15.72
N LYS A 111 -1.33 -27.74 -14.45
CA LYS A 111 -1.08 -26.58 -13.59
C LYS A 111 0.41 -26.42 -13.29
N GLN A 112 1.15 -27.48 -13.05
CA GLN A 112 2.60 -27.41 -12.82
C GLN A 112 3.37 -26.93 -14.06
N ASP A 113 2.92 -27.29 -15.26
CA ASP A 113 3.49 -26.79 -16.52
C ASP A 113 3.14 -25.32 -16.78
N THR A 114 1.98 -24.87 -16.28
CA THR A 114 1.48 -23.50 -16.45
C THR A 114 2.11 -22.54 -15.43
N TYR A 115 1.98 -22.83 -14.13
CA TYR A 115 2.41 -21.95 -13.05
C TYR A 115 3.87 -22.21 -12.71
N ASN A 116 4.80 -21.53 -13.37
CA ASN A 116 6.24 -21.65 -13.11
C ASN A 116 6.73 -20.54 -12.18
N TRP A 117 7.81 -20.81 -11.44
CA TRP A 117 8.45 -19.81 -10.59
C TRP A 117 9.43 -18.95 -11.38
N SER A 118 9.49 -17.65 -11.10
CA SER A 118 10.53 -16.78 -11.64
C SER A 118 11.92 -17.18 -11.17
N ASP A 119 12.94 -16.82 -11.96
CA ASP A 119 14.35 -17.18 -11.70
C ASP A 119 15.10 -16.14 -10.84
N GLY A 120 14.44 -15.03 -10.49
CA GLY A 120 14.96 -13.93 -9.69
C GLY A 120 15.88 -12.95 -10.44
N THR A 121 16.05 -13.09 -11.76
CA THR A 121 16.89 -12.18 -12.57
C THR A 121 16.31 -10.77 -12.68
N ASP A 122 15.00 -10.63 -12.48
CA ASP A 122 14.30 -9.35 -12.42
C ASP A 122 14.42 -8.63 -11.05
N ASN A 123 15.11 -9.27 -10.10
CA ASN A 123 15.40 -8.78 -8.74
C ASN A 123 14.18 -8.68 -7.82
N TYR A 124 13.08 -9.36 -8.13
CA TYR A 124 11.98 -9.56 -7.19
C TYR A 124 12.12 -10.90 -6.45
N PRO A 125 11.47 -11.05 -5.27
CA PRO A 125 11.24 -12.34 -4.65
C PRO A 125 10.51 -13.31 -5.59
N PRO A 126 10.52 -14.63 -5.32
CA PRO A 126 9.86 -15.62 -6.17
C PRO A 126 8.41 -15.29 -6.42
N HIS A 127 8.01 -15.26 -7.69
CA HIS A 127 6.67 -14.96 -8.14
C HIS A 127 6.31 -15.79 -9.37
N LEU A 128 5.13 -15.57 -9.97
CA LEU A 128 4.75 -16.28 -11.20
C LEU A 128 5.67 -15.87 -12.36
N ALA A 129 6.34 -16.83 -12.99
CA ALA A 129 7.04 -16.63 -14.24
C ALA A 129 6.03 -16.41 -15.38
N VAL A 130 5.92 -15.15 -15.81
CA VAL A 130 5.07 -14.76 -16.96
C VAL A 130 5.76 -15.06 -18.30
N LEU A 131 7.05 -15.45 -18.25
CA LEU A 131 7.87 -15.85 -19.40
C LEU A 131 8.32 -17.31 -19.19
N PRO A 132 8.07 -18.23 -20.14
CA PRO A 132 8.70 -19.53 -20.09
C PRO A 132 10.19 -19.40 -20.48
N ASP A 133 11.06 -19.97 -19.64
CA ASP A 133 12.41 -20.36 -20.05
C ASP A 133 12.27 -21.36 -21.21
N ASP A 134 12.82 -21.00 -22.37
CA ASP A 134 13.04 -21.90 -23.51
C ASP A 134 11.82 -22.63 -24.09
N GLN A 135 10.98 -21.91 -24.85
CA GLN A 135 10.24 -22.52 -25.96
C GLN A 135 10.73 -21.99 -27.31
N THR A 136 11.83 -22.59 -27.77
CA THR A 136 12.24 -22.64 -29.19
C THR A 136 11.60 -23.80 -29.96
N ASP A 137 10.63 -24.52 -29.38
CA ASP A 137 10.04 -25.68 -30.04
C ASP A 137 8.90 -25.32 -31.00
N GLN A 138 9.26 -25.29 -32.29
CA GLN A 138 8.40 -25.09 -33.47
C GLN A 138 7.34 -26.20 -33.70
N LYS A 139 6.59 -26.66 -32.68
CA LYS A 139 5.65 -27.79 -32.85
C LYS A 139 4.23 -27.57 -32.34
N VAL A 140 3.86 -26.36 -31.92
CA VAL A 140 2.47 -25.97 -31.69
C VAL A 140 2.14 -24.83 -32.67
N GLY A 141 0.98 -24.89 -33.31
CA GLY A 141 0.61 -24.03 -34.44
C GLY A 141 0.71 -22.51 -34.17
N PRO A 142 0.66 -21.68 -35.23
CA PRO A 142 1.08 -20.27 -35.22
C PRO A 142 0.13 -19.30 -34.47
N ILE A 143 -0.56 -19.73 -33.42
CA ILE A 143 -1.58 -18.93 -32.72
C ILE A 143 -1.06 -18.33 -31.41
N PHE A 144 -0.04 -18.92 -30.78
CA PHE A 144 0.51 -18.41 -29.52
C PHE A 144 1.98 -18.11 -29.70
N ASN A 145 2.20 -16.97 -30.35
CA ASN A 145 3.52 -16.56 -30.75
C ASN A 145 4.23 -15.88 -29.56
N LYS A 146 5.51 -15.59 -29.79
CA LYS A 146 6.33 -14.61 -29.06
C LYS A 146 5.67 -13.22 -28.85
N GLU A 147 4.46 -13.01 -29.38
CA GLU A 147 3.68 -11.77 -29.56
C GLU A 147 2.99 -11.24 -28.29
N GLU A 148 2.73 -12.07 -27.28
CA GLU A 148 2.18 -11.62 -25.98
C GLU A 148 3.29 -11.39 -24.93
N ARG A 149 4.57 -11.44 -25.31
CA ARG A 149 5.71 -11.43 -24.38
C ARG A 149 5.86 -10.13 -23.59
N ASP A 150 5.70 -8.98 -24.23
CA ASP A 150 6.26 -7.74 -23.70
C ASP A 150 5.25 -6.58 -23.56
N ASN A 151 3.97 -6.74 -23.95
CA ASN A 151 3.01 -5.62 -23.98
C ASN A 151 2.82 -4.88 -22.64
N VAL A 152 2.78 -5.59 -21.50
CA VAL A 152 2.66 -4.92 -20.19
C VAL A 152 3.91 -4.12 -19.87
N THR A 153 5.10 -4.68 -20.11
CA THR A 153 6.40 -4.01 -19.93
C THR A 153 6.54 -2.80 -20.86
N ASP A 154 6.17 -2.98 -22.12
CA ASP A 154 6.28 -1.97 -23.15
C ASP A 154 5.33 -0.80 -22.83
N ILE A 155 4.07 -1.06 -22.51
CA ILE A 155 3.09 -0.03 -22.11
C ILE A 155 3.51 0.63 -20.79
N ALA A 156 4.07 -0.13 -19.83
CA ALA A 156 4.65 0.45 -18.61
C ALA A 156 5.79 1.44 -18.93
N GLY A 157 6.53 1.24 -20.04
CA GLY A 157 7.49 2.22 -20.56
C GLY A 157 6.86 3.59 -20.89
N ALA A 158 5.58 3.63 -21.30
CA ALA A 158 4.84 4.88 -21.54
C ALA A 158 4.54 5.66 -20.25
N PHE A 159 4.55 5.00 -19.09
CA PHE A 159 4.22 5.61 -17.80
C PHE A 159 5.13 6.80 -17.47
N SER A 160 6.41 6.70 -17.83
CA SER A 160 7.37 7.80 -17.65
C SER A 160 7.24 8.91 -18.70
N LEU A 161 6.74 8.57 -19.89
CA LEU A 161 6.67 9.43 -21.07
C LEU A 161 5.42 10.32 -21.11
N ILE A 162 4.34 9.88 -20.45
CA ILE A 162 3.09 10.67 -20.33
C ILE A 162 3.22 11.84 -19.34
N ILE A 163 4.28 11.84 -18.53
CA ILE A 163 4.60 12.96 -17.63
C ILE A 163 5.35 14.01 -18.47
N PRO A 164 4.79 15.22 -18.66
CA PRO A 164 5.40 16.19 -19.54
C PRO A 164 6.66 16.81 -18.95
N SER A 165 7.54 17.32 -19.81
CA SER A 165 8.74 18.05 -19.40
C SER A 165 8.41 19.37 -18.68
N GLN A 166 7.23 19.94 -18.97
CA GLN A 166 6.72 21.18 -18.35
C GLN A 166 5.22 21.07 -18.08
N VAL A 167 4.80 21.56 -16.92
CA VAL A 167 3.38 21.65 -16.54
C VAL A 167 2.97 23.12 -16.47
N GLU A 168 1.85 23.45 -17.10
CA GLU A 168 1.21 24.76 -16.99
C GLU A 168 0.31 24.82 -15.74
N GLU A 169 0.48 25.89 -14.96
CA GLU A 169 -0.21 26.12 -13.68
C GLU A 169 -1.50 26.92 -13.90
N ARG A 170 -2.43 26.36 -14.67
CA ARG A 170 -3.74 26.99 -14.89
C ARG A 170 -4.65 26.67 -13.70
N ASN A 171 -5.23 27.70 -13.09
CA ASN A 171 -6.16 27.62 -11.94
C ASN A 171 -5.53 27.21 -10.59
N GLY A 172 -4.21 27.38 -10.42
CA GLY A 172 -3.49 27.00 -9.20
C GLY A 172 -3.12 25.51 -9.19
N VAL A 173 -2.10 25.14 -8.42
CA VAL A 173 -1.60 23.76 -8.30
C VAL A 173 -1.22 23.48 -6.84
N PRO A 174 -1.34 22.22 -6.36
CA PRO A 174 -1.18 21.91 -4.94
C PRO A 174 0.25 22.11 -4.41
N TYR A 175 1.25 22.04 -5.29
CA TYR A 175 2.67 22.18 -4.95
C TYR A 175 3.21 23.61 -5.07
N ALA A 176 2.41 24.59 -5.56
CA ALA A 176 2.94 25.92 -5.89
C ALA A 176 3.64 26.60 -4.71
N GLY A 177 3.06 26.49 -3.51
CA GLY A 177 3.52 27.20 -2.32
C GLY A 177 3.48 28.73 -2.52
N PRO A 178 4.51 29.48 -2.08
CA PRO A 178 5.81 29.00 -1.62
C PRO A 178 5.83 28.56 -0.14
N THR A 179 4.76 28.78 0.63
CA THR A 179 4.68 28.37 2.03
C THR A 179 3.85 27.10 2.22
N ILE A 180 3.97 26.46 3.38
CA ILE A 180 3.08 25.34 3.74
C ILE A 180 1.63 25.83 3.84
N ALA A 181 1.41 27.05 4.34
CA ALA A 181 0.06 27.63 4.43
C ALA A 181 -0.61 27.80 3.06
N ASP A 182 0.15 28.13 2.00
CA ASP A 182 -0.40 28.24 0.65
C ASP A 182 -0.87 26.87 0.12
N THR A 183 -0.16 25.79 0.44
CA THR A 183 -0.58 24.43 0.06
C THR A 183 -1.77 23.94 0.87
N GLU A 184 -1.86 24.31 2.16
CA GLU A 184 -3.05 24.10 3.00
C GLU A 184 -4.28 24.80 2.38
N ILE A 185 -4.16 26.08 2.01
CA ILE A 185 -5.25 26.85 1.38
C ILE A 185 -5.71 26.19 0.07
N TYR A 186 -4.77 25.76 -0.77
CA TYR A 186 -5.11 25.04 -1.99
C TYR A 186 -5.86 23.74 -1.68
N ASN A 187 -5.36 22.94 -0.75
CA ASN A 187 -5.95 21.66 -0.35
C ASN A 187 -7.39 21.82 0.14
N HIS A 188 -7.65 22.80 1.02
CA HIS A 188 -8.99 23.09 1.50
C HIS A 188 -9.96 23.56 0.40
N ALA A 189 -9.45 24.27 -0.62
CA ALA A 189 -10.25 24.75 -1.73
C ALA A 189 -10.53 23.67 -2.80
N HIS A 190 -9.72 22.60 -2.86
CA HIS A 190 -9.75 21.58 -3.91
C HIS A 190 -9.82 20.19 -3.32
N LYS A 191 -11.04 19.79 -2.93
CA LYS A 191 -11.32 18.44 -2.47
C LYS A 191 -11.02 17.41 -3.57
N GLY A 192 -10.44 16.27 -3.18
CA GLY A 192 -10.19 15.14 -4.08
C GLY A 192 -11.49 14.52 -4.62
N PRO A 193 -11.40 13.66 -5.66
CA PRO A 193 -12.55 12.90 -6.12
C PRO A 193 -13.08 11.99 -4.99
N PRO A 194 -14.40 11.82 -4.83
CA PRO A 194 -14.97 11.03 -3.74
C PRO A 194 -14.95 9.53 -4.06
N THR A 195 -13.77 9.00 -4.37
CA THR A 195 -13.57 7.61 -4.82
C THR A 195 -12.98 6.71 -3.74
N ASP A 196 -12.29 7.27 -2.74
CA ASP A 196 -11.78 6.56 -1.57
C ASP A 196 -12.83 6.50 -0.42
N ILE A 197 -12.50 5.80 0.66
CA ILE A 197 -13.42 5.60 1.80
C ILE A 197 -13.66 6.85 2.67
N MET A 198 -12.78 7.84 2.59
CA MET A 198 -12.90 9.16 3.21
C MET A 198 -13.55 10.20 2.27
N ASN A 199 -14.00 9.76 1.09
CA ASN A 199 -14.74 10.53 0.10
C ASN A 199 -13.96 11.77 -0.37
N GLY A 200 -12.66 11.64 -0.68
CA GLY A 200 -11.82 12.71 -1.24
C GLY A 200 -11.33 13.74 -0.22
N GLU A 201 -11.56 13.51 1.07
CA GLU A 201 -10.89 14.26 2.15
C GLU A 201 -9.50 13.67 2.40
N ASN A 202 -8.57 14.49 2.90
CA ASN A 202 -7.27 14.03 3.38
C ASN A 202 -6.92 14.65 4.73
N ILE A 203 -5.84 14.20 5.34
CA ILE A 203 -5.42 14.66 6.67
C ILE A 203 -5.12 16.18 6.69
N GLY A 204 -4.73 16.76 5.55
CA GLY A 204 -4.50 18.20 5.39
C GLY A 204 -5.76 19.04 5.57
N ASN A 205 -6.95 18.44 5.57
CA ASN A 205 -8.20 19.13 5.92
C ASN A 205 -8.32 19.46 7.42
N LEU A 206 -7.44 18.89 8.26
CA LEU A 206 -7.38 19.16 9.70
C LEU A 206 -6.39 20.30 9.98
N PRO A 207 -6.76 21.36 10.71
CA PRO A 207 -5.91 22.55 10.90
C PRO A 207 -4.63 22.29 11.71
N ASP A 208 -4.59 21.16 12.41
CA ASP A 208 -3.51 20.68 13.25
C ASP A 208 -2.95 19.33 12.74
N TRP A 209 -3.00 19.06 11.43
CA TRP A 209 -2.47 17.84 10.80
C TRP A 209 -1.01 17.53 11.19
N TYR A 210 -0.23 18.56 11.53
CA TYR A 210 1.17 18.47 11.96
C TYR A 210 1.32 18.14 13.45
N SER A 211 0.25 18.01 14.22
CA SER A 211 0.32 17.85 15.67
C SER A 211 0.95 16.53 16.11
N ASP A 212 1.47 16.48 17.33
CA ASP A 212 2.00 15.28 17.96
C ASP A 212 0.96 14.17 18.03
N ALA A 213 -0.28 14.54 18.39
CA ALA A 213 -1.39 13.61 18.49
C ALA A 213 -1.68 12.93 17.13
N ARG A 214 -1.77 13.70 16.04
CA ARG A 214 -2.08 13.14 14.70
C ARG A 214 -0.90 12.41 14.06
N PHE A 215 0.33 12.84 14.37
CA PHE A 215 1.53 12.12 13.98
C PHE A 215 1.58 10.76 14.66
N ALA A 216 1.49 10.70 15.99
CA ALA A 216 1.55 9.44 16.73
C ALA A 216 0.38 8.51 16.40
N GLN A 217 -0.83 9.05 16.24
CA GLN A 217 -2.03 8.28 15.92
C GLN A 217 -1.90 7.48 14.62
N GLN A 218 -1.12 7.95 13.64
CA GLN A 218 -0.89 7.21 12.39
C GLN A 218 -0.20 5.85 12.61
N HIS A 219 0.56 5.68 13.70
CA HIS A 219 1.18 4.40 14.04
C HIS A 219 0.18 3.38 14.61
N LEU A 220 -1.05 3.82 14.94
CA LEU A 220 -2.13 2.96 15.48
C LEU A 220 -3.30 2.80 14.49
N SER A 221 -3.62 3.82 13.71
CA SER A 221 -4.78 3.82 12.80
C SER A 221 -4.49 4.43 11.42
N GLY A 222 -3.23 4.67 11.10
CA GLY A 222 -2.79 5.04 9.76
C GLY A 222 -2.68 3.82 8.84
N VAL A 223 -2.00 4.00 7.70
CA VAL A 223 -1.78 2.94 6.72
C VAL A 223 -0.70 1.92 7.11
N ASN A 224 0.10 2.21 8.14
CA ASN A 224 1.08 1.25 8.70
C ASN A 224 0.86 1.00 10.20
N PRO A 225 -0.29 0.44 10.60
CA PRO A 225 -0.67 0.31 12.00
C PRO A 225 -0.08 -0.95 12.67
N SER A 226 0.71 -1.77 11.97
CA SER A 226 1.07 -3.14 12.39
C SER A 226 2.56 -3.34 12.67
N THR A 227 3.30 -2.25 12.90
CA THR A 227 4.76 -2.31 13.04
C THR A 227 5.34 -1.59 14.27
N ILE A 228 4.56 -0.73 14.94
CA ILE A 228 4.93 -0.20 16.26
C ILE A 228 4.97 -1.35 17.29
N GLU A 229 5.94 -1.32 18.20
CA GLU A 229 6.15 -2.37 19.21
C GLU A 229 6.68 -1.82 20.53
N VAL A 230 6.70 -2.64 21.59
CA VAL A 230 7.31 -2.29 22.88
C VAL A 230 8.82 -2.14 22.72
N ILE A 231 9.38 -1.07 23.30
CA ILE A 231 10.81 -0.82 23.26
C ILE A 231 11.60 -1.89 24.04
N SER A 232 12.74 -2.32 23.50
CA SER A 232 13.65 -3.19 24.25
C SER A 232 14.37 -2.42 25.36
N SER A 233 14.80 -3.12 26.41
CA SER A 233 15.55 -2.50 27.52
C SER A 233 16.85 -1.84 27.07
N ASP A 234 17.53 -2.41 26.07
CA ASP A 234 18.77 -1.85 25.52
C ASP A 234 18.50 -0.50 24.84
N ARG A 235 17.48 -0.45 23.97
CA ARG A 235 17.07 0.80 23.31
C ARG A 235 16.60 1.84 24.31
N LEU A 236 15.83 1.44 25.31
CA LEU A 236 15.36 2.33 26.37
C LEU A 236 16.54 2.97 27.14
N ASN A 237 17.57 2.19 27.44
CA ASN A 237 18.79 2.67 28.09
C ASN A 237 19.60 3.62 27.20
N GLU A 238 19.71 3.33 25.89
CA GLU A 238 20.36 4.23 24.92
C GLU A 238 19.70 5.61 24.91
N PHE A 239 18.37 5.66 24.76
CA PHE A 239 17.63 6.93 24.75
C PHE A 239 17.67 7.65 26.11
N SER A 240 17.65 6.91 27.23
CA SER A 240 17.80 7.50 28.57
C SER A 240 19.17 8.17 28.75
N ALA A 241 20.23 7.52 28.27
CA ALA A 241 21.58 8.09 28.32
C ALA A 241 21.72 9.31 27.40
N GLU A 242 21.12 9.28 26.20
CA GLU A 242 21.11 10.41 25.28
C GLU A 242 20.33 11.61 25.84
N ALA A 243 19.19 11.36 26.50
CA ALA A 243 18.44 12.40 27.21
C ALA A 243 19.30 13.06 28.30
N GLY A 244 20.07 12.25 29.05
CA GLY A 244 21.03 12.75 30.04
C GLY A 244 22.13 13.62 29.45
N LYS A 245 22.70 13.25 28.30
CA LYS A 245 23.73 14.06 27.59
C LYS A 245 23.18 15.41 27.12
N GLN A 246 21.92 15.44 26.70
CA GLN A 246 21.26 16.66 26.23
C GLN A 246 20.64 17.52 27.34
N GLY A 247 20.62 17.04 28.59
CA GLY A 247 19.98 17.73 29.72
C GLY A 247 18.44 17.69 29.67
N ALA A 248 17.85 16.72 28.97
CA ALA A 248 16.40 16.56 28.85
C ALA A 248 15.83 15.78 30.05
N GLU A 249 15.94 16.35 31.27
CA GLU A 249 15.66 15.66 32.53
C GLU A 249 14.25 15.06 32.62
N GLY A 250 13.22 15.78 32.16
CA GLY A 250 11.83 15.30 32.17
C GLY A 250 11.62 14.05 31.32
N ILE A 251 12.16 14.04 30.10
CA ILE A 251 12.13 12.87 29.22
C ILE A 251 12.98 11.74 29.81
N GLY A 252 14.17 12.05 30.34
CA GLY A 252 15.03 11.07 31.00
C GLY A 252 14.34 10.34 32.16
N ALA A 253 13.53 11.05 32.95
CA ALA A 253 12.73 10.47 34.03
C ALA A 253 11.62 9.53 33.52
N ILE A 254 10.93 9.91 32.42
CA ILE A 254 9.92 9.06 31.77
C ILE A 254 10.56 7.77 31.25
N LEU A 255 11.67 7.88 30.52
CA LEU A 255 12.37 6.74 29.95
C LEU A 255 12.96 5.82 31.04
N THR A 256 13.49 6.39 32.12
CA THR A 256 13.97 5.61 33.29
C THR A 256 12.84 4.85 33.97
N THR A 257 11.63 5.42 34.01
CA THR A 257 10.45 4.74 34.54
C THR A 257 10.02 3.59 33.62
N GLY A 258 10.17 3.77 32.30
CA GLY A 258 9.97 2.70 31.31
C GLY A 258 8.52 2.24 31.16
N LYS A 259 7.55 3.00 31.65
CA LYS A 259 6.13 2.63 31.58
C LYS A 259 5.57 2.85 30.18
N ASP A 260 5.15 1.74 29.56
CA ASP A 260 4.42 1.72 28.28
C ASP A 260 5.13 2.48 27.15
N ILE A 261 6.45 2.33 27.12
CA ILE A 261 7.28 2.94 26.09
C ILE A 261 7.27 2.05 24.84
N LEU A 262 6.88 2.66 23.72
CA LEU A 262 6.82 2.02 22.42
C LEU A 262 7.91 2.58 21.52
N ILE A 263 8.27 1.81 20.50
CA ILE A 263 9.26 2.16 19.48
C ILE A 263 8.68 1.89 18.10
N GLN A 264 9.00 2.78 17.17
CA GLN A 264 8.92 2.53 15.75
C GLN A 264 10.34 2.63 15.19
N ASP A 265 10.94 1.47 14.89
CA ASP A 265 12.34 1.36 14.50
C ASP A 265 12.47 1.16 12.98
N TYR A 266 13.08 2.13 12.29
CA TYR A 266 13.43 2.06 10.87
C TYR A 266 14.95 1.93 10.65
N SER A 267 15.75 1.72 11.72
CA SER A 267 17.21 1.59 11.64
C SER A 267 17.66 0.41 10.76
N TYR A 268 16.80 -0.60 10.60
CA TYR A 268 17.03 -1.76 9.75
C TYR A 268 17.23 -1.41 8.27
N PHE A 269 16.84 -0.21 7.81
CA PHE A 269 17.04 0.20 6.43
C PHE A 269 18.50 0.10 5.97
N ARG A 270 19.46 0.36 6.86
CA ARG A 270 20.89 0.23 6.54
C ARG A 270 21.28 -1.21 6.29
N GLU A 271 20.85 -2.11 7.16
CA GLU A 271 21.05 -3.55 6.99
C GLU A 271 20.39 -4.05 5.70
N ALA A 272 19.14 -3.65 5.46
CA ALA A 272 18.33 -4.09 4.33
C ALA A 272 18.97 -3.77 2.97
N VAL A 273 19.70 -2.66 2.86
CA VAL A 273 20.32 -2.24 1.60
C VAL A 273 21.85 -2.46 1.58
N GLY A 274 22.41 -2.98 2.67
CA GLY A 274 23.85 -3.19 2.85
C GLY A 274 24.64 -1.88 2.95
N ALA A 275 24.05 -0.83 3.50
CA ALA A 275 24.71 0.46 3.72
C ALA A 275 25.50 0.47 5.03
N SER A 276 26.71 1.03 5.00
CA SER A 276 27.47 1.30 6.23
C SER A 276 26.86 2.45 7.03
N ASP A 277 27.26 2.61 8.30
CA ASP A 277 26.87 3.76 9.14
C ASP A 277 27.16 5.10 8.45
N ASP A 278 28.27 5.21 7.72
CA ASP A 278 28.73 6.46 7.11
C ASP A 278 28.09 6.77 5.75
N THR A 279 27.33 5.83 5.17
CA THR A 279 26.67 6.02 3.87
C THR A 279 25.44 6.92 4.00
N GLU A 280 25.34 7.95 3.17
CA GLU A 280 24.11 8.74 3.03
C GLU A 280 23.15 8.04 2.05
N PHE A 281 21.86 8.00 2.38
CA PHE A 281 20.84 7.59 1.43
C PHE A 281 20.52 8.75 0.49
N VAL A 282 20.93 8.62 -0.76
CA VAL A 282 20.69 9.64 -1.78
C VAL A 282 20.32 8.99 -3.11
N ASN A 283 19.13 9.32 -3.61
CA ASN A 283 18.69 9.01 -4.95
C ASN A 283 19.03 10.16 -5.90
N VAL A 284 19.96 9.92 -6.84
CA VAL A 284 20.35 10.90 -7.86
C VAL A 284 19.50 10.68 -9.10
N ILE A 285 18.63 11.64 -9.37
CA ILE A 285 17.59 11.56 -10.39
C ILE A 285 18.03 12.39 -11.59
N PRO A 286 18.22 11.78 -12.77
CA PRO A 286 18.53 12.52 -13.98
C PRO A 286 17.34 13.41 -14.40
N VAL A 287 17.65 14.61 -14.88
CA VAL A 287 16.66 15.56 -15.41
C VAL A 287 17.03 15.87 -16.85
N ALA A 288 16.10 15.65 -17.78
CA ALA A 288 16.32 15.93 -19.19
C ALA A 288 16.68 17.41 -19.41
N GLY A 289 17.82 17.66 -20.08
CA GLY A 289 18.29 19.02 -20.36
C GLY A 289 18.71 19.84 -19.13
N GLY A 290 18.80 19.25 -17.94
CA GLY A 290 19.08 19.92 -16.68
C GLY A 290 20.15 19.22 -15.84
N LYS A 291 20.43 19.79 -14.65
CA LYS A 291 21.28 19.13 -13.66
C LYS A 291 20.47 18.04 -12.94
N PRO A 292 21.09 16.89 -12.60
CA PRO A 292 20.46 15.90 -11.74
C PRO A 292 20.02 16.53 -10.41
N VAL A 293 18.96 15.99 -9.82
CA VAL A 293 18.48 16.38 -8.50
C VAL A 293 18.60 15.22 -7.52
N SER A 294 18.67 15.53 -6.24
CA SER A 294 18.81 14.52 -5.17
C SER A 294 17.56 14.44 -4.32
N ARG A 295 17.12 13.23 -4.01
CA ARG A 295 16.17 12.94 -2.92
C ARG A 295 16.88 12.13 -1.86
N TYR A 296 16.54 12.37 -0.60
CA TYR A 296 17.23 11.78 0.55
C TYR A 296 16.24 10.96 1.37
N ALA A 297 16.66 9.76 1.76
CA ALA A 297 15.96 8.96 2.77
C ALA A 297 16.75 9.00 4.08
N CYS A 298 16.14 8.48 5.14
CA CYS A 298 16.76 8.38 6.46
C CYS A 298 16.26 7.10 7.15
N ALA A 299 17.00 6.61 8.15
CA ALA A 299 16.63 5.44 8.94
C ALA A 299 16.29 5.83 10.39
N PRO A 300 15.16 6.53 10.63
CA PRO A 300 14.82 7.09 11.93
C PRO A 300 14.45 6.02 12.97
N ILE A 301 14.49 6.44 14.23
CA ILE A 301 13.86 5.70 15.34
C ILE A 301 12.96 6.69 16.07
N VAL A 302 11.69 6.32 16.26
CA VAL A 302 10.73 7.12 17.03
C VAL A 302 10.39 6.39 18.33
N VAL A 303 10.45 7.10 19.45
CA VAL A 303 10.07 6.60 20.77
C VAL A 303 8.79 7.28 21.22
N PHE A 304 7.84 6.50 21.73
CA PHE A 304 6.55 6.98 22.20
C PHE A 304 6.27 6.51 23.62
N GLN A 305 5.34 7.17 24.30
CA GLN A 305 4.66 6.63 25.48
C GLN A 305 3.17 6.47 25.19
N LEU A 306 2.63 5.28 25.48
CA LEU A 306 1.19 5.05 25.46
C LEU A 306 0.61 5.38 26.84
N HIS A 307 -0.25 6.40 26.91
CA HIS A 307 -0.90 6.81 28.15
C HIS A 307 -2.13 5.94 28.46
N GLU A 308 -2.51 5.89 29.75
CA GLU A 308 -3.65 5.09 30.24
C GLU A 308 -5.01 5.50 29.65
N ASP A 309 -5.13 6.75 29.19
CA ASP A 309 -6.32 7.24 28.50
C ASP A 309 -6.39 6.85 27.02
N GLY A 310 -5.34 6.20 26.52
CA GLY A 310 -5.20 5.70 25.15
C GLY A 310 -4.43 6.61 24.21
N ARG A 311 -4.05 7.83 24.62
CA ARG A 311 -3.27 8.72 23.75
C ARG A 311 -1.82 8.25 23.64
N LEU A 312 -1.33 8.11 22.41
CA LEU A 312 0.07 7.83 22.12
C LEU A 312 0.82 9.17 21.96
N HIS A 313 1.89 9.36 22.73
CA HIS A 313 2.67 10.60 22.73
C HIS A 313 4.09 10.37 22.20
N PRO A 314 4.58 11.12 21.21
CA PRO A 314 5.94 10.99 20.70
C PRO A 314 6.94 11.70 21.63
N LEU A 315 7.95 10.99 22.11
CA LEU A 315 8.95 11.48 23.07
C LEU A 315 10.27 11.87 22.42
N ALA A 316 10.73 11.09 21.43
CA ALA A 316 12.03 11.28 20.81
C ALA A 316 12.03 10.82 19.35
N ILE A 317 12.82 11.50 18.52
CA ILE A 317 13.09 11.09 17.14
C ILE A 317 14.59 11.16 16.89
N THR A 318 15.17 10.02 16.53
CA THR A 318 16.48 9.96 15.87
C THR A 318 16.25 10.12 14.36
N LEU A 319 16.89 11.07 13.70
CA LEU A 319 16.62 11.35 12.28
C LEU A 319 17.11 10.23 11.35
N ASP A 320 18.34 9.78 11.56
CA ASP A 320 18.99 8.70 10.80
C ASP A 320 19.89 7.96 11.76
N TYR A 321 19.53 6.73 12.14
CA TYR A 321 20.28 5.92 13.08
C TYR A 321 21.51 5.32 12.38
N ARG A 322 22.71 5.70 12.83
CA ARG A 322 24.00 5.32 12.23
C ARG A 322 24.79 4.43 13.20
N GLY A 323 24.20 3.29 13.56
CA GLY A 323 24.81 2.29 14.44
C GLY A 323 24.75 2.60 15.94
N SER A 324 24.67 3.88 16.34
CA SER A 324 24.48 4.33 17.74
C SER A 324 23.92 5.75 17.79
N LEU A 325 23.28 6.14 18.90
CA LEU A 325 22.80 7.53 19.09
C LEU A 325 23.95 8.56 19.07
N ASP A 326 25.16 8.19 19.52
CA ASP A 326 26.35 9.06 19.49
C ASP A 326 26.79 9.50 18.09
N LYS A 327 26.50 8.68 17.07
CA LYS A 327 26.78 8.97 15.66
C LYS A 327 25.57 9.55 14.91
N SER A 328 24.46 9.73 15.62
CA SER A 328 23.16 10.08 15.04
C SER A 328 22.68 11.44 15.56
N ILE A 329 21.59 11.95 15.00
CA ILE A 329 20.95 13.19 15.47
C ILE A 329 19.64 12.81 16.13
N THR A 330 19.57 12.94 17.46
CA THR A 330 18.35 12.70 18.24
C THR A 330 17.82 14.01 18.79
N ILE A 331 16.53 14.28 18.57
CA ILE A 331 15.81 15.38 19.19
C ILE A 331 14.72 14.82 20.11
N PHE A 332 14.57 15.44 21.27
CA PHE A 332 13.54 15.11 22.24
C PHE A 332 12.40 16.13 22.16
N ASN A 333 11.18 15.66 22.32
CA ASN A 333 10.00 16.51 22.36
C ASN A 333 10.07 17.43 23.59
N GLN A 334 9.73 18.70 23.42
CA GLN A 334 9.62 19.65 24.53
C GLN A 334 8.40 19.34 25.42
N ARG A 335 7.40 18.65 24.86
CA ARG A 335 6.16 18.26 25.53
C ARG A 335 6.34 16.89 26.15
N LEU A 336 6.09 16.77 27.46
CA LEU A 336 6.29 15.52 28.19
C LEU A 336 5.08 14.57 28.14
N ASN A 337 3.90 15.09 27.79
CA ASN A 337 2.66 14.33 27.70
C ASN A 337 1.66 15.05 26.76
N PRO A 338 0.55 14.41 26.36
CA PRO A 338 -0.40 14.97 25.39
C PRO A 338 -1.07 16.29 25.78
N ASP A 339 -1.17 16.62 27.08
CA ASP A 339 -1.79 17.87 27.55
C ASP A 339 -0.78 19.01 27.74
N ASP A 340 0.51 18.71 27.55
CA ASP A 340 1.59 19.69 27.69
C ASP A 340 1.61 20.63 26.48
N LYS A 341 1.61 21.94 26.77
CA LYS A 341 1.59 22.99 25.74
C LYS A 341 2.98 23.36 25.24
N GLY A 342 4.05 22.91 25.92
CA GLY A 342 5.42 23.32 25.62
C GLY A 342 5.65 24.84 25.77
N GLU A 343 6.88 25.29 25.51
CA GLU A 343 7.20 26.72 25.46
C GLU A 343 6.83 27.35 24.10
N ILE A 344 6.85 26.54 23.04
CA ILE A 344 6.55 26.92 21.67
C ILE A 344 5.35 26.11 21.18
N ASP A 345 4.44 26.78 20.46
CA ASP A 345 3.30 26.13 19.80
C ASP A 345 3.77 25.09 18.78
N GLU A 346 3.09 23.94 18.66
CA GLU A 346 3.48 22.86 17.75
C GLU A 346 3.62 23.32 16.30
N LYS A 347 2.81 24.31 15.88
CA LYS A 347 2.89 24.86 14.53
C LYS A 347 4.24 25.51 14.26
N GLN A 348 4.86 26.09 15.30
CA GLN A 348 6.10 26.85 15.24
C GLN A 348 7.33 26.07 15.72
N ASP A 349 7.17 24.83 16.21
CA ASP A 349 8.28 23.94 16.56
C ASP A 349 8.84 23.27 15.30
N TRP A 350 9.46 24.06 14.44
CA TRP A 350 10.00 23.63 13.15
C TRP A 350 11.07 22.53 13.24
N PRO A 351 12.00 22.53 14.21
CA PRO A 351 12.94 21.42 14.41
C PRO A 351 12.21 20.10 14.65
N TRP A 352 11.18 20.10 15.51
CA TRP A 352 10.39 18.92 15.80
C TRP A 352 9.48 18.50 14.65
N ARG A 353 8.84 19.45 13.95
CA ARG A 353 8.08 19.18 12.73
C ARG A 353 8.95 18.55 11.64
N TYR A 354 10.19 19.03 11.45
CA TYR A 354 11.14 18.42 10.53
C TYR A 354 11.52 16.99 10.94
N ALA A 355 11.72 16.74 12.23
CA ALA A 355 12.00 15.40 12.73
C ALA A 355 10.83 14.43 12.48
N LYS A 356 9.59 14.88 12.73
CA LYS A 356 8.38 14.13 12.35
C LYS A 356 8.32 13.88 10.85
N THR A 357 8.64 14.87 10.01
CA THR A 357 8.72 14.67 8.56
C THR A 357 9.77 13.61 8.17
N CYS A 358 10.93 13.56 8.82
CA CYS A 358 11.92 12.49 8.59
C CYS A 358 11.31 11.11 8.91
N ALA A 359 10.68 10.97 10.08
CA ALA A 359 9.96 9.75 10.46
C ALA A 359 8.86 9.37 9.44
N GLN A 360 8.11 10.34 8.95
CA GLN A 360 7.07 10.11 7.94
C GLN A 360 7.63 9.61 6.60
N THR A 361 8.82 10.08 6.16
CA THR A 361 9.46 9.54 4.95
C THR A 361 9.86 8.07 5.10
N ALA A 362 10.30 7.71 6.30
CA ALA A 362 10.65 6.32 6.60
C ALA A 362 9.40 5.45 6.75
N ASP A 363 8.32 5.98 7.33
CA ASP A 363 7.06 5.27 7.39
C ASP A 363 6.45 5.06 6.01
N TRP A 364 6.52 6.03 5.10
CA TRP A 364 6.15 5.82 3.69
C TRP A 364 6.94 4.66 3.07
N ALA A 365 8.25 4.62 3.26
CA ALA A 365 9.09 3.56 2.71
C ALA A 365 8.76 2.18 3.30
N ARG A 366 8.62 2.08 4.63
CA ARG A 366 8.25 0.82 5.30
C ARG A 366 6.86 0.38 4.90
N HIS A 367 5.91 1.31 4.86
CA HIS A 367 4.54 1.06 4.46
C HIS A 367 4.47 0.53 3.03
N GLU A 368 4.90 1.30 2.04
CA GLU A 368 4.72 0.93 0.63
C GLU A 368 5.54 -0.29 0.24
N ILE A 369 6.77 -0.42 0.75
CA ILE A 369 7.68 -1.50 0.35
C ILE A 369 7.45 -2.76 1.18
N ALA A 370 7.34 -2.66 2.50
CA ALA A 370 7.22 -3.83 3.37
C ALA A 370 5.74 -4.14 3.66
N THR A 371 5.07 -3.30 4.43
CA THR A 371 3.72 -3.58 4.97
C THR A 371 2.66 -3.79 3.87
N HIS A 372 2.78 -3.08 2.74
CA HIS A 372 1.88 -3.17 1.60
C HIS A 372 2.42 -4.16 0.56
N LEU A 373 3.41 -3.77 -0.26
CA LEU A 373 3.86 -4.58 -1.38
C LEU A 373 4.34 -5.99 -0.98
N VAL A 374 5.20 -6.11 0.04
CA VAL A 374 5.76 -7.41 0.41
C VAL A 374 4.79 -8.23 1.24
N ASP A 375 4.37 -7.71 2.39
CA ASP A 375 3.60 -8.43 3.41
C ASP A 375 2.19 -8.80 2.91
N THR A 376 1.67 -8.12 1.87
CA THR A 376 0.42 -8.53 1.19
C THR A 376 0.68 -9.12 -0.19
N HIS A 377 1.07 -8.33 -1.19
CA HIS A 377 1.08 -8.79 -2.58
C HIS A 377 2.06 -9.93 -2.84
N LEU A 378 3.34 -9.75 -2.49
CA LEU A 378 4.39 -10.69 -2.90
C LEU A 378 4.38 -11.98 -2.09
N ILE A 379 4.07 -11.90 -0.79
CA ILE A 379 3.86 -13.09 0.05
C ILE A 379 2.65 -13.89 -0.45
N GLU A 380 1.52 -13.22 -0.70
CA GLU A 380 0.32 -13.90 -1.19
C GLU A 380 0.54 -14.51 -2.59
N GLU A 381 1.25 -13.84 -3.49
CA GLU A 381 1.57 -14.39 -4.83
C GLU A 381 2.35 -15.70 -4.77
N ALA A 382 3.36 -15.80 -3.91
CA ALA A 382 4.08 -17.05 -3.74
C ALA A 382 3.15 -18.17 -3.24
N ILE A 383 2.23 -17.85 -2.31
CA ILE A 383 1.23 -18.81 -1.84
C ILE A 383 0.26 -19.19 -2.98
N ILE A 384 -0.18 -18.23 -3.80
CA ILE A 384 -1.06 -18.49 -4.96
C ILE A 384 -0.40 -19.43 -5.96
N VAL A 385 0.86 -19.17 -6.34
CA VAL A 385 1.63 -20.01 -7.27
C VAL A 385 1.79 -21.41 -6.69
N ALA A 386 2.23 -21.53 -5.43
CA ALA A 386 2.37 -22.82 -4.78
C ALA A 386 1.05 -23.60 -4.71
N THR A 387 -0.06 -22.93 -4.34
CA THR A 387 -1.38 -23.56 -4.24
C THR A 387 -1.86 -24.08 -5.59
N ASN A 388 -1.64 -23.32 -6.67
CA ASN A 388 -1.96 -23.78 -8.01
C ASN A 388 -1.13 -25.00 -8.43
N ARG A 389 0.14 -25.08 -8.01
CA ARG A 389 1.04 -26.18 -8.35
C ARG A 389 0.83 -27.45 -7.52
N THR A 390 0.18 -27.36 -6.35
CA THR A 390 0.06 -28.49 -5.41
C THR A 390 -1.35 -29.00 -5.18
N PHE A 391 -2.39 -28.19 -5.46
CA PHE A 391 -3.78 -28.60 -5.32
C PHE A 391 -4.56 -28.67 -6.64
N LYS A 392 -5.38 -29.72 -6.74
CA LYS A 392 -6.44 -29.83 -7.76
C LYS A 392 -7.55 -28.82 -7.45
N ASP A 393 -8.25 -28.37 -8.49
CA ASP A 393 -9.27 -27.32 -8.35
C ASP A 393 -10.45 -27.71 -7.43
N GLY A 394 -10.76 -29.01 -7.31
CA GLY A 394 -11.80 -29.52 -6.40
C GLY A 394 -11.31 -29.86 -4.99
N HIS A 395 -10.08 -29.48 -4.62
CA HIS A 395 -9.57 -29.67 -3.28
C HIS A 395 -10.12 -28.58 -2.33
N ILE A 396 -10.52 -28.93 -1.11
CA ILE A 396 -11.17 -27.97 -0.19
C ILE A 396 -10.31 -26.74 0.12
N ILE A 397 -8.98 -26.90 0.21
CA ILE A 397 -8.03 -25.79 0.38
C ILE A 397 -8.02 -24.86 -0.84
N TYR A 398 -8.12 -25.41 -2.05
CA TYR A 398 -8.21 -24.60 -3.25
C TYR A 398 -9.56 -23.87 -3.32
N GLU A 399 -10.67 -24.58 -3.08
CA GLU A 399 -12.03 -24.00 -3.14
C GLU A 399 -12.24 -22.88 -2.11
N ILE A 400 -11.67 -22.98 -0.90
CA ILE A 400 -11.81 -21.93 0.12
C ILE A 400 -10.91 -20.72 -0.19
N LEU A 401 -9.70 -20.93 -0.72
CA LEU A 401 -8.71 -19.85 -0.92
C LEU A 401 -8.85 -19.12 -2.25
N SER A 402 -9.08 -19.83 -3.37
CA SER A 402 -9.02 -19.23 -4.70
C SER A 402 -9.94 -18.02 -4.93
N PRO A 403 -11.13 -17.90 -4.30
CA PRO A 403 -11.96 -16.68 -4.42
C PRO A 403 -11.28 -15.43 -3.87
N HIS A 404 -10.34 -15.58 -2.94
CA HIS A 404 -9.58 -14.49 -2.31
C HIS A 404 -8.36 -14.05 -3.13
N TRP A 405 -8.14 -14.63 -4.31
CA TRP A 405 -6.99 -14.33 -5.18
C TRP A 405 -7.40 -13.82 -6.55
N TYR A 406 -8.66 -13.45 -6.70
CA TYR A 406 -9.19 -12.96 -7.97
C TYR A 406 -8.41 -11.74 -8.46
N ARG A 407 -7.76 -11.87 -9.64
CA ARG A 407 -6.93 -10.86 -10.35
C ARG A 407 -5.62 -10.49 -9.69
N THR A 408 -5.27 -11.07 -8.55
CA THR A 408 -4.09 -10.67 -7.79
C THR A 408 -2.81 -10.89 -8.59
N LEU A 409 -2.69 -11.97 -9.36
CA LEU A 409 -1.47 -12.26 -10.11
C LEU A 409 -1.25 -11.26 -11.26
N ALA A 410 -2.31 -10.91 -12.01
CA ALA A 410 -2.24 -9.93 -13.08
C ALA A 410 -1.85 -8.53 -12.57
N LEU A 411 -2.43 -8.11 -11.44
CA LEU A 411 -2.13 -6.81 -10.82
C LEU A 411 -0.70 -6.74 -10.30
N ASN A 412 -0.21 -7.80 -9.67
CA ASN A 412 1.19 -7.86 -9.23
C ASN A 412 2.16 -7.76 -10.40
N GLN A 413 1.82 -8.34 -11.56
CA GLN A 413 2.61 -8.16 -12.77
C GLN A 413 2.62 -6.69 -13.23
N ALA A 414 1.47 -6.02 -13.25
CA ALA A 414 1.38 -4.60 -13.58
C ALA A 414 2.22 -3.73 -12.63
N ALA A 415 2.15 -3.98 -11.32
CA ALA A 415 2.89 -3.26 -10.29
C ALA A 415 4.41 -3.44 -10.44
N ARG A 416 4.89 -4.67 -10.70
CA ARG A 416 6.32 -4.95 -10.94
C ARG A 416 6.87 -4.20 -12.15
N MET A 417 6.06 -4.05 -13.21
CA MET A 417 6.48 -3.43 -14.46
C MET A 417 6.38 -1.90 -14.44
N ALA A 418 5.37 -1.34 -13.77
CA ALA A 418 5.08 0.10 -13.80
C ALA A 418 5.34 0.81 -12.46
N LEU A 419 4.68 0.41 -11.38
CA LEU A 419 4.64 1.19 -10.14
C LEU A 419 5.97 1.19 -9.39
N VAL A 420 6.59 0.03 -9.21
CA VAL A 420 7.86 -0.06 -8.48
C VAL A 420 8.97 0.72 -9.19
N PRO A 421 9.29 0.48 -10.47
CA PRO A 421 10.35 1.23 -11.15
C PRO A 421 9.96 2.68 -11.50
N GLY A 422 8.71 2.91 -11.93
CA GLY A 422 8.26 4.20 -12.46
C GLY A 422 7.86 5.22 -11.39
N VAL A 423 7.43 4.75 -10.21
CA VAL A 423 6.92 5.59 -9.12
C VAL A 423 7.74 5.42 -7.85
N ILE A 424 7.74 4.23 -7.23
CA ILE A 424 8.35 4.02 -5.90
C ILE A 424 9.85 4.27 -5.94
N ALA A 425 10.58 3.65 -6.87
CA ALA A 425 12.03 3.84 -7.06
C ALA A 425 12.40 5.29 -7.44
N ARG A 426 11.49 5.98 -8.14
CA ARG A 426 11.66 7.39 -8.51
C ARG A 426 11.46 8.33 -7.33
N LEU A 427 10.49 8.05 -6.45
CA LEU A 427 10.16 8.88 -5.30
C LEU A 427 11.11 8.64 -4.12
N ALA A 428 11.48 7.38 -3.88
CA ALA A 428 12.25 6.97 -2.71
C ALA A 428 13.64 7.63 -2.69
N GLY A 429 14.08 8.01 -1.48
CA GLY A 429 15.39 8.63 -1.28
C GLY A 429 16.57 7.66 -1.11
N PHE A 430 16.37 6.35 -1.26
CA PHE A 430 17.41 5.34 -0.98
C PHE A 430 18.53 5.26 -2.01
N GLY A 431 18.23 5.54 -3.29
CA GLY A 431 19.19 5.59 -4.39
C GLY A 431 19.91 4.27 -4.71
N PRO A 432 21.10 4.33 -5.35
CA PRO A 432 21.84 5.54 -5.74
C PRO A 432 21.22 6.28 -6.94
N ASN A 433 20.33 5.62 -7.68
CA ASN A 433 19.58 6.17 -8.81
C ASN A 433 18.24 5.40 -8.95
N PRO A 434 17.26 5.91 -9.69
CA PRO A 434 15.94 5.29 -9.77
C PRO A 434 15.84 4.15 -10.80
N ALA A 435 16.92 3.79 -11.50
CA ALA A 435 16.86 2.74 -12.52
C ALA A 435 16.54 1.37 -11.88
N PRO A 436 15.76 0.52 -12.55
CA PRO A 436 15.44 -0.81 -12.04
C PRO A 436 16.67 -1.71 -11.95
N GLY A 437 16.66 -2.65 -11.00
CA GLY A 437 17.63 -3.75 -10.88
C GLY A 437 18.47 -3.76 -9.60
N ALA A 438 19.40 -4.71 -9.51
CA ALA A 438 20.16 -5.07 -8.31
C ALA A 438 20.89 -3.91 -7.59
N THR A 439 21.27 -2.86 -8.33
CA THR A 439 21.98 -1.71 -7.74
C THR A 439 21.06 -0.73 -7.02
N ASN A 440 19.75 -0.79 -7.28
CA ASN A 440 18.74 0.06 -6.68
C ASN A 440 18.34 -0.46 -5.30
N ASN A 441 18.46 0.40 -4.29
CA ASN A 441 18.24 0.03 -2.91
C ASN A 441 16.76 -0.28 -2.58
N VAL A 442 15.79 0.17 -3.40
CA VAL A 442 14.37 -0.24 -3.26
C VAL A 442 14.22 -1.75 -3.47
N TYR A 443 14.88 -2.31 -4.49
CA TYR A 443 14.83 -3.75 -4.76
C TYR A 443 15.50 -4.56 -3.64
N LYS A 444 16.59 -4.05 -3.08
CA LYS A 444 17.22 -4.68 -1.90
C LYS A 444 16.28 -4.65 -0.69
N MET A 445 15.58 -3.54 -0.46
CA MET A 445 14.58 -3.42 0.59
C MET A 445 13.44 -4.42 0.41
N VAL A 446 12.88 -4.54 -0.80
CA VAL A 446 11.85 -5.54 -1.14
C VAL A 446 12.35 -6.95 -0.78
N ASN A 447 13.56 -7.30 -1.23
CA ASN A 447 14.14 -8.63 -0.97
C ASN A 447 14.43 -8.89 0.51
N TRP A 448 14.92 -7.88 1.24
CA TRP A 448 15.18 -8.00 2.67
C TRP A 448 13.87 -8.16 3.44
N SER A 449 12.86 -7.33 3.15
CA SER A 449 11.54 -7.42 3.78
C SER A 449 10.91 -8.79 3.53
N TYR A 450 10.97 -9.31 2.30
CA TYR A 450 10.43 -10.63 1.97
C TYR A 450 11.11 -11.76 2.77
N LYS A 451 12.44 -11.72 2.85
CA LYS A 451 13.23 -12.73 3.60
C LYS A 451 13.02 -12.66 5.11
N ASN A 452 12.67 -11.49 5.64
CA ASN A 452 12.44 -11.27 7.06
C ASN A 452 10.96 -11.33 7.45
N PHE A 453 10.06 -11.53 6.48
CA PHE A 453 8.66 -11.79 6.76
C PHE A 453 8.50 -13.14 7.45
N ASN A 454 7.85 -13.12 8.62
CA ASN A 454 7.53 -14.33 9.37
C ASN A 454 6.01 -14.58 9.33
N PHE A 455 5.60 -15.57 8.53
CA PHE A 455 4.21 -15.91 8.27
C PHE A 455 3.43 -16.24 9.55
N GLN A 456 4.01 -17.02 10.47
CA GLN A 456 3.35 -17.43 11.71
C GLN A 456 3.35 -16.32 12.76
N ASP A 457 4.43 -15.53 12.85
CA ASP A 457 4.48 -14.38 13.77
C ASP A 457 3.48 -13.29 13.36
N LYS A 458 3.10 -13.23 12.07
CA LYS A 458 2.13 -12.27 11.55
C LYS A 458 0.66 -12.69 11.71
N TYR A 459 0.38 -13.88 12.25
CA TYR A 459 -1.00 -14.21 12.68
C TYR A 459 -1.44 -13.18 13.72
N ILE A 460 -2.61 -12.56 13.59
CA ILE A 460 -2.99 -11.40 14.41
C ILE A 460 -2.77 -11.60 15.92
N PRO A 461 -3.18 -12.72 16.55
CA PRO A 461 -2.90 -12.96 17.96
C PRO A 461 -1.40 -13.05 18.29
N ASN A 462 -0.59 -13.61 17.39
CA ASN A 462 0.85 -13.75 17.55
C ASN A 462 1.54 -12.39 17.35
N ASP A 463 1.14 -11.62 16.34
CA ASP A 463 1.71 -10.31 16.00
C ASP A 463 1.50 -9.31 17.13
N LEU A 464 0.26 -9.19 17.61
CA LEU A 464 -0.08 -8.31 18.73
C LEU A 464 0.72 -8.67 19.97
N LYS A 465 0.78 -9.96 20.33
CA LYS A 465 1.56 -10.43 21.47
C LYS A 465 3.05 -10.18 21.31
N LYS A 466 3.62 -10.46 20.13
CA LYS A 466 5.04 -10.28 19.83
C LYS A 466 5.44 -8.82 19.94
N ARG A 467 4.60 -7.90 19.44
CA ARG A 467 4.81 -6.46 19.53
C ARG A 467 4.49 -5.89 20.92
N GLY A 468 3.94 -6.69 21.84
CA GLY A 468 3.72 -6.34 23.24
C GLY A 468 2.33 -5.78 23.57
N PHE A 469 1.33 -6.03 22.73
CA PHE A 469 -0.06 -5.59 22.91
C PHE A 469 -0.96 -6.74 23.39
N ASN A 470 -1.44 -6.66 24.63
CA ASN A 470 -2.24 -7.71 25.28
C ASN A 470 -3.74 -7.40 25.32
N LEU A 471 -4.37 -7.17 24.15
CA LEU A 471 -5.77 -6.73 24.06
C LEU A 471 -6.77 -7.68 24.74
N LYS A 472 -6.53 -9.00 24.73
CA LYS A 472 -7.43 -9.99 25.36
C LYS A 472 -7.42 -9.93 26.88
N GLU A 473 -6.30 -9.53 27.47
CA GLU A 473 -6.07 -9.57 28.92
C GLU A 473 -6.30 -8.20 29.57
N GLU A 474 -6.15 -7.11 28.81
CA GLU A 474 -6.26 -5.74 29.27
C GLU A 474 -7.52 -5.05 28.71
N MET A 475 -8.67 -5.30 29.33
CA MET A 475 -9.93 -4.59 29.05
C MET A 475 -9.91 -3.17 29.65
N THR A 476 -8.93 -2.36 29.26
CA THR A 476 -8.73 -0.99 29.71
C THR A 476 -8.94 0.00 28.56
N ASN A 477 -9.06 1.29 28.89
CA ASN A 477 -9.13 2.36 27.89
C ASN A 477 -7.79 2.62 27.19
N LYS A 478 -6.70 1.98 27.60
CA LYS A 478 -5.34 2.20 27.08
C LYS A 478 -5.18 1.89 25.59
N TYR A 479 -5.95 0.94 25.05
CA TYR A 479 -5.92 0.62 23.61
C TYR A 479 -7.09 1.22 22.82
N ARG A 480 -7.85 2.15 23.41
CA ARG A 480 -9.05 2.72 22.75
C ARG A 480 -8.74 3.50 21.46
N ASN A 481 -7.51 3.99 21.31
CA ASN A 481 -7.03 4.67 20.10
C ASN A 481 -6.27 3.72 19.16
N TYR A 482 -6.29 2.40 19.40
CA TYR A 482 -5.70 1.40 18.52
C TYR A 482 -6.78 0.55 17.83
N PRO A 483 -7.61 1.16 16.96
CA PRO A 483 -8.75 0.49 16.35
C PRO A 483 -8.31 -0.67 15.46
N TYR A 484 -7.20 -0.54 14.70
CA TYR A 484 -6.64 -1.63 13.89
C TYR A 484 -6.47 -2.92 14.69
N ALA A 485 -5.83 -2.84 15.87
CA ALA A 485 -5.56 -4.02 16.69
C ALA A 485 -6.84 -4.69 17.20
N THR A 486 -7.82 -3.89 17.62
CA THR A 486 -9.10 -4.39 18.13
C THR A 486 -9.93 -5.03 17.02
N ASP A 487 -10.07 -4.31 15.91
CA ASP A 487 -10.89 -4.74 14.77
C ASP A 487 -10.28 -5.98 14.10
N MET A 488 -8.96 -6.01 13.90
CA MET A 488 -8.27 -7.18 13.36
C MET A 488 -8.38 -8.39 14.25
N LEU A 489 -8.35 -8.23 15.57
CA LEU A 489 -8.50 -9.35 16.49
C LEU A 489 -9.89 -9.98 16.35
N TYR A 490 -10.94 -9.15 16.26
CA TYR A 490 -12.30 -9.65 16.09
C TYR A 490 -12.48 -10.33 14.73
N LEU A 491 -11.96 -9.70 13.66
CA LEU A 491 -12.08 -10.24 12.32
C LEU A 491 -11.28 -11.53 12.15
N TRP A 492 -10.09 -11.63 12.77
CA TRP A 492 -9.29 -12.85 12.80
C TRP A 492 -10.08 -14.01 13.42
N GLU A 493 -10.68 -13.82 14.60
CA GLU A 493 -11.45 -14.88 15.28
C GLU A 493 -12.69 -15.29 14.47
N VAL A 494 -13.37 -14.33 13.84
CA VAL A 494 -14.53 -14.60 12.98
C VAL A 494 -14.13 -15.38 11.71
N LEU A 495 -13.02 -14.99 11.06
CA LEU A 495 -12.46 -15.71 9.91
C LEU A 495 -12.01 -17.12 10.31
N ARG A 496 -11.30 -17.24 11.43
CA ARG A 496 -10.79 -18.52 11.94
C ARG A 496 -11.90 -19.51 12.24
N ASP A 497 -12.99 -19.08 12.87
CA ASP A 497 -14.16 -19.93 13.13
C ASP A 497 -14.84 -20.38 11.83
N PHE A 498 -14.96 -19.48 10.84
CA PHE A 498 -15.47 -19.82 9.52
C PHE A 498 -14.59 -20.88 8.83
N VAL A 499 -13.27 -20.66 8.79
CA VAL A 499 -12.28 -21.59 8.22
C VAL A 499 -12.34 -22.94 8.92
N LYS A 500 -12.36 -22.95 10.27
CA LYS A 500 -12.51 -24.16 11.09
C LYS A 500 -13.76 -24.95 10.68
N SER A 501 -14.91 -24.29 10.61
CA SER A 501 -16.18 -24.92 10.25
C SER A 501 -16.15 -25.55 8.86
N VAL A 502 -15.46 -24.92 7.89
CA VAL A 502 -15.29 -25.47 6.54
C VAL A 502 -14.32 -26.65 6.54
N LEU A 503 -13.14 -26.53 7.15
CA LEU A 503 -12.10 -27.56 7.08
C LEU A 503 -12.48 -28.84 7.85
N GLU A 504 -13.23 -28.72 8.96
CA GLU A 504 -13.73 -29.86 9.73
C GLU A 504 -14.70 -30.77 8.95
N THR A 505 -15.25 -30.29 7.82
CA THR A 505 -16.08 -31.13 6.93
C THR A 505 -15.28 -32.23 6.23
N GLN A 506 -13.96 -32.08 6.11
CA GLN A 506 -13.07 -33.04 5.46
C GLN A 506 -12.04 -33.61 6.45
N TYR A 507 -11.42 -32.74 7.25
CA TYR A 507 -10.35 -33.08 8.19
C TYR A 507 -10.90 -33.22 9.62
N THR A 508 -11.22 -34.45 10.01
CA THR A 508 -11.79 -34.77 11.33
C THR A 508 -10.74 -35.13 12.39
N SER A 509 -9.46 -35.09 12.04
CA SER A 509 -8.32 -35.45 12.90
C SER A 509 -7.00 -35.07 12.26
N ASP A 510 -5.95 -34.84 13.05
CA ASP A 510 -4.59 -34.58 12.57
C ASP A 510 -4.07 -35.67 11.62
N ALA A 511 -4.42 -36.93 11.87
CA ALA A 511 -4.03 -38.05 11.01
C ALA A 511 -4.53 -37.90 9.55
N LYS A 512 -5.69 -37.26 9.34
CA LYS A 512 -6.19 -36.97 7.98
C LYS A 512 -5.41 -35.84 7.32
N VAL A 513 -4.98 -34.84 8.07
CA VAL A 513 -4.13 -33.75 7.57
C VAL A 513 -2.76 -34.32 7.16
N GLN A 514 -2.17 -35.16 8.00
CA GLN A 514 -0.89 -35.83 7.72
C GLN A 514 -0.95 -36.78 6.52
N ALA A 515 -2.12 -37.40 6.27
CA ALA A 515 -2.34 -38.28 5.12
C ALA A 515 -2.56 -37.51 3.80
N ASP A 516 -2.73 -36.19 3.85
CA ASP A 516 -2.96 -35.36 2.67
C ASP A 516 -1.64 -34.94 2.02
N ALA A 517 -1.27 -35.65 0.95
CA ALA A 517 -0.05 -35.36 0.20
C ALA A 517 -0.03 -33.96 -0.43
N GLY A 518 -1.21 -33.38 -0.71
CA GLY A 518 -1.32 -32.01 -1.25
C GLY A 518 -0.88 -30.97 -0.23
N ILE A 519 -1.27 -31.14 1.04
CA ILE A 519 -0.86 -30.25 2.14
C ILE A 519 0.65 -30.33 2.37
N ALA A 520 1.22 -31.54 2.41
CA ALA A 520 2.67 -31.71 2.59
C ALA A 520 3.48 -31.09 1.44
N ALA A 521 3.02 -31.29 0.19
CA ALA A 521 3.61 -30.67 -0.99
C ALA A 521 3.47 -29.14 -0.95
N TRP A 522 2.31 -28.62 -0.57
CA TRP A 522 2.04 -27.18 -0.46
C TRP A 522 2.97 -26.49 0.53
N CYS A 523 3.13 -27.05 1.74
CA CYS A 523 4.08 -26.50 2.73
C CYS A 523 5.50 -26.48 2.17
N THR A 524 5.93 -27.59 1.54
CA THR A 524 7.29 -27.71 0.97
C THR A 524 7.51 -26.72 -0.17
N GLU A 525 6.53 -26.57 -1.07
CA GLU A 525 6.61 -25.67 -2.21
C GLU A 525 6.74 -24.20 -1.75
N ILE A 526 5.92 -23.79 -0.78
CA ILE A 526 5.98 -22.43 -0.20
C ILE A 526 7.31 -22.17 0.52
N GLN A 527 7.76 -23.12 1.36
CA GLN A 527 8.99 -22.97 2.14
C GLN A 527 10.25 -22.91 1.27
N THR A 528 10.26 -23.65 0.15
CA THR A 528 11.44 -23.81 -0.70
C THR A 528 11.40 -22.92 -1.94
N LYS A 529 10.47 -23.16 -2.86
CA LYS A 529 10.35 -22.41 -4.12
C LYS A 529 9.77 -21.02 -3.91
N GLY A 530 8.78 -20.91 -3.03
CA GLY A 530 8.28 -19.62 -2.55
C GLY A 530 9.25 -18.91 -1.59
N GLN A 531 10.27 -19.60 -1.05
CA GLN A 531 11.24 -19.06 -0.10
C GLN A 531 10.63 -18.47 1.20
N ILE A 532 9.39 -18.82 1.56
CA ILE A 532 8.76 -18.40 2.81
C ILE A 532 9.06 -19.47 3.88
N THR A 533 10.30 -19.49 4.36
CA THR A 533 10.78 -20.51 5.32
C THR A 533 10.01 -20.52 6.64
N SER A 534 9.35 -19.41 6.97
CA SER A 534 8.51 -19.22 8.15
C SER A 534 7.10 -19.84 8.02
N PHE A 535 6.69 -20.25 6.81
CA PHE A 535 5.43 -20.95 6.58
C PHE A 535 5.43 -22.29 7.34
N PRO A 536 4.33 -22.70 8.00
CA PRO A 536 4.33 -23.89 8.85
C PRO A 536 4.47 -25.19 8.05
N THR A 537 5.18 -26.17 8.61
CA THR A 537 5.01 -27.58 8.21
C THR A 537 3.76 -28.11 8.91
N ILE A 538 2.65 -28.12 8.18
CA ILE A 538 1.31 -28.41 8.74
C ILE A 538 1.17 -29.92 9.00
N THR A 539 0.99 -30.29 10.27
CA THR A 539 0.79 -31.68 10.71
C THR A 539 -0.45 -31.86 11.59
N THR A 540 -1.15 -30.77 11.90
CA THR A 540 -2.36 -30.75 12.73
C THR A 540 -3.46 -29.94 12.05
N LEU A 541 -4.72 -30.21 12.43
CA LEU A 541 -5.86 -29.45 11.93
C LEU A 541 -5.80 -27.97 12.34
N GLU A 542 -5.38 -27.67 13.56
CA GLU A 542 -5.30 -26.29 14.04
C GLU A 542 -4.25 -25.48 13.25
N GLN A 543 -3.09 -26.07 12.92
CA GLN A 543 -2.10 -25.43 12.03
C GLN A 543 -2.67 -25.16 10.63
N LEU A 544 -3.48 -26.09 10.10
CA LEU A 544 -4.11 -25.90 8.80
C LEU A 544 -5.14 -24.75 8.85
N ILE A 545 -5.95 -24.70 9.91
CA ILE A 545 -6.91 -23.62 10.15
C ILE A 545 -6.20 -22.28 10.23
N ASP A 546 -5.13 -22.16 11.01
CA ASP A 546 -4.40 -20.91 11.18
C ASP A 546 -3.73 -20.46 9.87
N ALA A 547 -3.13 -21.39 9.12
CA ALA A 547 -2.49 -21.08 7.84
C ALA A 547 -3.50 -20.59 6.78
N VAL A 548 -4.65 -21.26 6.66
CA VAL A 548 -5.72 -20.84 5.74
C VAL A 548 -6.36 -19.52 6.19
N THR A 549 -6.53 -19.32 7.50
CA THR A 549 -7.01 -18.05 8.05
C THR A 549 -6.06 -16.91 7.70
N MET A 550 -4.74 -17.14 7.80
CA MET A 550 -3.74 -16.14 7.46
C MET A 550 -3.78 -15.75 5.97
N CYS A 551 -3.93 -16.70 5.04
CA CYS A 551 -4.02 -16.38 3.62
C CYS A 551 -5.23 -15.48 3.34
N ILE A 552 -6.41 -15.84 3.88
CA ILE A 552 -7.62 -15.01 3.72
C ILE A 552 -7.43 -13.64 4.40
N HIS A 553 -6.79 -13.61 5.57
CA HIS A 553 -6.48 -12.37 6.29
C HIS A 553 -5.58 -11.43 5.49
N ILE A 554 -4.50 -11.94 4.89
CA ILE A 554 -3.59 -11.17 4.04
C ILE A 554 -4.34 -10.60 2.84
N ALA A 555 -5.02 -11.49 2.09
CA ALA A 555 -5.68 -11.15 0.84
C ALA A 555 -6.86 -10.18 0.99
N SER A 556 -7.47 -10.13 2.17
CA SER A 556 -8.69 -9.38 2.42
C SER A 556 -8.44 -8.26 3.45
N PRO A 557 -8.67 -8.44 4.76
CA PRO A 557 -8.66 -7.32 5.69
C PRO A 557 -7.30 -6.64 5.84
N GLN A 558 -6.19 -7.39 5.85
CA GLN A 558 -4.87 -6.79 6.03
C GLN A 558 -4.53 -5.86 4.87
N HIS A 559 -4.71 -6.32 3.62
CA HIS A 559 -4.55 -5.47 2.45
C HIS A 559 -5.46 -4.24 2.51
N THR A 560 -6.76 -4.41 2.80
CA THR A 560 -7.66 -3.26 2.92
C THR A 560 -7.18 -2.25 3.98
N ALA A 561 -6.78 -2.71 5.18
CA ALA A 561 -6.34 -1.84 6.27
C ALA A 561 -5.11 -0.99 5.92
N VAL A 562 -4.18 -1.54 5.14
CA VAL A 562 -2.93 -0.85 4.76
C VAL A 562 -3.02 -0.12 3.43
N ASN A 563 -4.13 -0.25 2.70
CA ASN A 563 -4.28 0.35 1.38
C ASN A 563 -5.36 1.45 1.33
N TYR A 564 -6.54 1.23 1.92
CA TYR A 564 -7.73 2.03 1.57
C TYR A 564 -7.77 3.44 2.19
N LEU A 565 -6.83 3.78 3.08
CA LEU A 565 -6.61 5.14 3.60
C LEU A 565 -5.39 5.83 2.99
N GLN A 566 -4.75 5.24 1.98
CA GLN A 566 -3.54 5.83 1.38
C GLN A 566 -3.79 7.23 0.83
N ASP A 567 -4.91 7.49 0.15
CA ASP A 567 -5.19 8.84 -0.35
C ASP A 567 -5.33 9.84 0.80
N TYR A 568 -6.04 9.47 1.86
CA TYR A 568 -6.22 10.32 3.05
C TYR A 568 -4.89 10.73 3.70
N TYR A 569 -3.90 9.82 3.76
CA TYR A 569 -2.62 10.09 4.42
C TYR A 569 -1.51 10.59 3.49
N TYR A 570 -1.58 10.35 2.17
CA TYR A 570 -0.50 10.69 1.23
C TYR A 570 -0.83 11.81 0.24
N SER A 571 -2.11 12.05 -0.10
CA SER A 571 -2.46 13.01 -1.16
C SER A 571 -2.14 14.47 -0.79
N PHE A 572 -2.17 14.79 0.51
CA PHE A 572 -1.54 16.00 1.07
C PHE A 572 -0.08 15.72 1.47
N VAL A 573 0.80 15.77 0.47
CA VAL A 573 2.22 15.38 0.54
C VAL A 573 3.01 15.94 1.74
N PRO A 574 2.79 17.20 2.21
CA PRO A 574 3.50 17.72 3.39
C PRO A 574 3.29 16.91 4.68
N SER A 575 2.17 16.21 4.80
CA SER A 575 1.87 15.39 5.97
C SER A 575 2.65 14.07 6.01
N LYS A 576 2.93 13.48 4.85
CA LYS A 576 3.65 12.20 4.75
C LYS A 576 4.40 12.08 3.42
N PRO A 577 5.51 12.83 3.23
CA PRO A 577 6.25 12.84 1.96
C PRO A 577 7.05 11.54 1.77
N PRO A 578 7.31 11.10 0.53
CA PRO A 578 8.04 9.86 0.27
C PRO A 578 9.57 9.96 0.46
N ALA A 579 10.11 11.17 0.41
CA ALA A 579 11.53 11.45 0.63
C ALA A 579 11.73 12.94 0.95
N LEU A 580 12.93 13.29 1.42
CA LEU A 580 13.34 14.69 1.61
C LEU A 580 13.94 15.26 0.31
N CYS A 581 13.62 16.51 -0.02
CA CYS A 581 14.20 17.24 -1.14
C CYS A 581 15.55 17.88 -0.81
N THR A 582 15.93 17.94 0.46
CA THR A 582 17.20 18.48 0.96
C THR A 582 17.93 17.46 1.82
N ARG A 583 19.25 17.62 1.93
CA ARG A 583 20.09 16.80 2.81
C ARG A 583 19.70 17.03 4.28
N LEU A 584 19.85 15.99 5.11
CA LEU A 584 19.67 16.07 6.56
C LEU A 584 20.59 17.15 7.19
N PRO A 585 20.20 17.75 8.34
CA PRO A 585 21.09 18.63 9.08
C PRO A 585 22.38 17.89 9.46
N LYS A 586 23.50 18.61 9.49
CA LYS A 586 24.81 18.03 9.80
C LYS A 586 24.98 17.63 11.28
N ASP A 587 24.23 18.27 12.17
CA ASP A 587 24.30 18.08 13.62
C ASP A 587 23.01 18.58 14.30
N LEU A 588 22.83 18.23 15.56
CA LEU A 588 21.67 18.64 16.37
C LEU A 588 21.58 20.16 16.55
N ALA A 589 22.71 20.86 16.62
CA ALA A 589 22.73 22.32 16.76
C ALA A 589 22.11 23.00 15.53
N THR A 590 22.41 22.50 14.33
CA THR A 590 21.83 22.97 13.07
C THR A 590 20.34 22.65 12.99
N LEU A 591 19.92 21.43 13.38
CA LEU A 591 18.50 21.08 13.45
C LEU A 591 17.71 22.03 14.36
N LYS A 592 18.24 22.35 15.55
CA LYS A 592 17.59 23.25 16.51
C LYS A 592 17.40 24.69 16.00
N THR A 593 18.06 25.08 14.91
CA THR A 593 17.88 26.40 14.27
C THR A 593 16.89 26.39 13.10
N TYR A 594 16.33 25.22 12.73
CA TYR A 594 15.41 25.12 11.61
C TYR A 594 14.17 25.99 11.83
N THR A 595 13.70 26.57 10.73
CA THR A 595 12.50 27.38 10.63
C THR A 595 11.55 26.78 9.59
N GLU A 596 10.44 27.46 9.31
CA GLU A 596 9.53 27.07 8.21
C GLU A 596 10.28 26.93 6.88
N ALA A 597 11.30 27.76 6.63
CA ALA A 597 12.04 27.75 5.38
C ALA A 597 12.78 26.42 5.15
N GLU A 598 13.45 25.90 6.18
CA GLU A 598 14.17 24.63 6.08
C GLU A 598 13.22 23.44 5.89
N LEU A 599 12.08 23.43 6.60
CA LEU A 599 11.06 22.39 6.42
C LEU A 599 10.44 22.45 5.02
N THR A 600 10.05 23.64 4.56
CA THR A 600 9.46 23.84 3.23
C THR A 600 10.43 23.42 2.13
N ALA A 601 11.73 23.76 2.26
CA ALA A 601 12.75 23.35 1.30
C ALA A 601 12.95 21.83 1.25
N ALA A 602 12.72 21.13 2.36
CA ALA A 602 12.79 19.67 2.43
C ALA A 602 11.58 18.96 1.80
N LEU A 603 10.51 19.70 1.50
CA LEU A 603 9.29 19.19 0.87
C LEU A 603 9.28 19.48 -0.64
N PRO A 604 8.47 18.78 -1.44
CA PRO A 604 8.32 19.05 -2.87
C PRO A 604 7.43 20.27 -3.15
N ILE A 605 7.65 21.37 -2.42
CA ILE A 605 6.94 22.64 -2.57
C ILE A 605 7.76 23.59 -3.43
N GLY A 606 7.09 24.24 -4.38
CA GLY A 606 7.66 25.23 -5.27
C GLY A 606 7.71 24.76 -6.72
N THR A 607 7.99 25.73 -7.60
CA THR A 607 8.02 25.55 -9.06
C THR A 607 9.43 25.34 -9.60
N ASN A 608 10.41 25.25 -8.70
CA ASN A 608 11.82 25.10 -9.04
C ASN A 608 12.18 23.63 -9.29
N GLY A 609 12.67 23.32 -10.48
CA GLY A 609 13.11 21.97 -10.82
C GLY A 609 11.96 20.95 -10.81
N PRO A 610 12.24 19.66 -10.59
CA PRO A 610 11.25 18.59 -10.71
C PRO A 610 10.43 18.34 -9.43
N GLN A 611 10.37 19.30 -8.48
CA GLN A 611 9.56 19.15 -7.25
C GLN A 611 8.08 18.90 -7.55
N TRP A 612 7.53 19.59 -8.56
CA TRP A 612 6.16 19.35 -9.04
C TRP A 612 5.91 17.89 -9.44
N LYS A 613 6.93 17.21 -10.01
CA LYS A 613 6.85 15.81 -10.43
C LYS A 613 6.86 14.86 -9.23
N ASP A 614 7.60 15.22 -8.17
CA ASP A 614 7.55 14.44 -6.93
C ASP A 614 6.20 14.59 -6.24
N TRP A 615 5.65 15.80 -6.16
CA TRP A 615 4.31 16.01 -5.62
C TRP A 615 3.27 15.23 -6.44
N LEU A 616 3.30 15.36 -7.77
CA LEU A 616 2.40 14.65 -8.67
C LEU A 616 2.44 13.14 -8.40
N LEU A 617 3.63 12.54 -8.42
CA LEU A 617 3.78 11.10 -8.23
C LEU A 617 3.42 10.65 -6.80
N ALA A 618 3.75 11.44 -5.78
CA ALA A 618 3.43 11.14 -4.40
C ALA A 618 1.92 11.16 -4.13
N ALA A 619 1.20 12.12 -4.73
CA ALA A 619 -0.26 12.21 -4.62
C ALA A 619 -0.99 11.29 -5.62
N GLN A 620 -0.30 10.82 -6.67
CA GLN A 620 -0.89 9.92 -7.67
C GLN A 620 -0.78 8.45 -7.25
N LEU A 621 0.34 8.04 -6.62
CA LEU A 621 0.51 6.68 -6.12
C LEU A 621 -0.70 6.16 -5.31
N PRO A 622 -1.20 6.88 -4.29
CA PRO A 622 -2.38 6.43 -3.55
C PRO A 622 -3.63 6.37 -4.44
N GLU A 623 -3.81 7.31 -5.38
CA GLU A 623 -4.97 7.27 -6.28
C GLU A 623 -4.94 6.03 -7.17
N LEU A 624 -3.76 5.59 -7.62
CA LEU A 624 -3.61 4.35 -8.40
C LEU A 624 -3.84 3.08 -7.58
N LEU A 625 -3.79 3.17 -6.25
CA LEU A 625 -3.79 2.02 -5.35
C LEU A 625 -5.04 1.93 -4.47
N SER A 626 -5.77 3.02 -4.23
CA SER A 626 -6.70 3.14 -3.09
C SER A 626 -8.12 3.58 -3.48
N TYR A 627 -8.77 2.86 -4.39
CA TYR A 627 -10.20 3.04 -4.64
C TYR A 627 -11.07 2.20 -3.71
N LYS A 628 -12.26 2.73 -3.38
CA LYS A 628 -13.27 1.99 -2.62
C LYS A 628 -13.67 0.72 -3.38
N VAL A 629 -13.68 -0.41 -2.67
CA VAL A 629 -14.11 -1.68 -3.24
C VAL A 629 -15.54 -1.60 -3.80
N GLU A 630 -15.74 -2.16 -4.98
CA GLU A 630 -17.08 -2.36 -5.53
C GLU A 630 -17.85 -3.39 -4.68
N GLY A 631 -19.16 -3.19 -4.51
CA GLY A 631 -19.97 -4.05 -3.63
C GLY A 631 -19.98 -5.55 -3.98
N GLN A 632 -19.56 -5.91 -5.20
CA GLN A 632 -19.43 -7.31 -5.63
C GLN A 632 -18.16 -8.02 -5.13
N TYR A 633 -17.17 -7.28 -4.64
CA TYR A 633 -15.86 -7.82 -4.27
C TYR A 633 -15.53 -7.68 -2.79
N ASN A 634 -16.51 -7.76 -1.88
CA ASN A 634 -16.27 -7.72 -0.43
C ASN A 634 -16.61 -9.04 0.29
N LEU A 635 -16.16 -9.16 1.55
CA LEU A 635 -16.37 -10.37 2.37
C LEU A 635 -17.86 -10.72 2.59
N ILE A 636 -18.72 -9.71 2.70
CA ILE A 636 -20.17 -9.91 2.81
C ILE A 636 -20.73 -10.60 1.56
N THR A 637 -20.31 -10.16 0.37
CA THR A 637 -20.72 -10.76 -0.90
C THR A 637 -20.15 -12.17 -1.06
N TYR A 638 -18.91 -12.42 -0.62
CA TYR A 638 -18.34 -13.76 -0.56
C TYR A 638 -19.20 -14.70 0.30
N ALA A 639 -19.52 -14.31 1.54
CA ALA A 639 -20.32 -15.13 2.46
C ALA A 639 -21.71 -15.44 1.88
N LYS A 640 -22.38 -14.43 1.30
CA LYS A 640 -23.69 -14.60 0.64
C LYS A 640 -23.61 -15.52 -0.58
N SER A 641 -22.57 -15.40 -1.37
CA SER A 641 -22.36 -16.24 -2.57
C SER A 641 -22.14 -17.69 -2.17
N LEU A 642 -21.24 -17.94 -1.21
CA LEU A 642 -20.96 -19.27 -0.68
C LEU A 642 -22.22 -19.91 -0.07
N TYR A 643 -22.98 -19.16 0.72
CA TYR A 643 -24.27 -19.63 1.25
C TYR A 643 -25.23 -20.07 0.15
N ASN A 644 -25.41 -19.26 -0.90
CA ASN A 644 -26.37 -19.54 -1.96
C ASN A 644 -25.99 -20.76 -2.81
N VAL A 645 -24.70 -20.93 -3.14
CA VAL A 645 -24.27 -22.11 -3.91
C VAL A 645 -24.43 -23.40 -3.09
N HIS A 646 -24.15 -23.37 -1.79
CA HIS A 646 -24.28 -24.55 -0.93
C HIS A 646 -25.72 -24.82 -0.45
N LYS A 647 -26.62 -23.82 -0.51
CA LYS A 647 -28.07 -24.01 -0.32
C LYS A 647 -28.70 -24.86 -1.43
N ALA A 648 -28.20 -24.74 -2.66
CA ALA A 648 -28.74 -25.44 -3.83
C ALA A 648 -28.06 -26.81 -4.10
N ARG A 649 -26.89 -27.07 -3.52
CA ARG A 649 -26.15 -28.32 -3.69
C ARG A 649 -26.81 -29.46 -2.87
N PRO A 650 -26.87 -30.70 -3.39
CA PRO A 650 -27.22 -31.87 -2.59
C PRO A 650 -26.29 -32.00 -1.38
N ALA A 651 -26.79 -32.53 -0.26
CA ALA A 651 -26.06 -32.60 1.02
C ALA A 651 -24.65 -33.21 0.87
N PHE A 652 -24.51 -34.23 0.02
CA PHE A 652 -23.24 -34.83 -0.37
C PHE A 652 -23.03 -34.66 -1.87
N LYS A 653 -22.16 -33.73 -2.28
CA LYS A 653 -21.60 -33.67 -3.63
C LYS A 653 -20.08 -33.48 -3.49
N GLY A 654 -19.33 -34.57 -3.61
CA GLY A 654 -17.88 -34.59 -3.40
C GLY A 654 -17.47 -35.15 -2.03
N ASN A 655 -16.29 -34.76 -1.54
CA ASN A 655 -15.65 -35.29 -0.33
C ASN A 655 -16.01 -34.56 0.98
N PHE A 656 -16.89 -33.56 0.95
CA PHE A 656 -17.22 -32.70 2.10
C PHE A 656 -18.72 -32.38 2.18
N ASP A 657 -19.19 -32.04 3.40
CA ASP A 657 -20.59 -31.79 3.72
C ASP A 657 -21.03 -30.37 3.32
N SER A 658 -21.83 -30.29 2.24
CA SER A 658 -22.32 -29.02 1.71
C SER A 658 -23.30 -28.31 2.67
N LYS A 659 -24.00 -29.04 3.54
CA LYS A 659 -24.91 -28.44 4.52
C LYS A 659 -24.13 -27.66 5.57
N THR A 660 -23.03 -28.23 6.05
CA THR A 660 -22.13 -27.60 7.02
C THR A 660 -21.51 -26.32 6.43
N ILE A 661 -21.04 -26.33 5.17
CA ILE A 661 -20.50 -25.12 4.51
C ILE A 661 -21.57 -24.03 4.37
N LYS A 662 -22.81 -24.39 4.01
CA LYS A 662 -23.94 -23.44 4.00
C LYS A 662 -24.16 -22.81 5.38
N GLU A 663 -24.12 -23.61 6.45
CA GLU A 663 -24.31 -23.12 7.83
C GLU A 663 -23.15 -22.25 8.29
N ALA A 664 -21.91 -22.63 7.97
CA ALA A 664 -20.71 -21.84 8.21
C ALA A 664 -20.78 -20.48 7.49
N ALA A 665 -21.17 -20.44 6.21
CA ALA A 665 -21.30 -19.21 5.44
C ALA A 665 -22.41 -18.29 5.99
N ALA A 666 -23.54 -18.85 6.45
CA ALA A 666 -24.60 -18.07 7.07
C ALA A 666 -24.16 -17.45 8.40
N LEU A 667 -23.44 -18.22 9.23
CA LEU A 667 -22.90 -17.74 10.49
C LEU A 667 -21.80 -16.70 10.29
N PHE A 668 -20.92 -16.92 9.31
CA PHE A 668 -19.88 -15.98 8.93
C PHE A 668 -20.48 -14.64 8.49
N TYR A 669 -21.48 -14.65 7.61
CA TYR A 669 -22.23 -13.44 7.23
C TYR A 669 -22.80 -12.70 8.46
N SER A 670 -23.44 -13.43 9.37
CA SER A 670 -24.04 -12.82 10.58
C SER A 670 -22.97 -12.15 11.44
N ARG A 671 -21.86 -12.84 11.69
CA ARG A 671 -20.77 -12.32 12.52
C ARG A 671 -20.02 -11.16 11.87
N LEU A 672 -19.87 -11.16 10.55
CA LEU A 672 -19.38 -9.96 9.85
C LEU A 672 -20.30 -8.77 10.12
N LYS A 673 -21.63 -8.94 10.07
CA LYS A 673 -22.56 -7.86 10.41
C LYS A 673 -22.50 -7.42 11.87
N ASP A 674 -22.21 -8.32 12.79
CA ASP A 674 -21.94 -7.95 14.19
C ASP A 674 -20.62 -7.17 14.32
N CYS A 675 -19.57 -7.54 13.57
CA CYS A 675 -18.31 -6.80 13.49
C CYS A 675 -18.51 -5.37 12.98
N GLU A 676 -19.38 -5.14 11.99
CA GLU A 676 -19.69 -3.80 11.48
C GLU A 676 -20.11 -2.85 12.62
N LEU A 677 -21.02 -3.30 13.49
CA LEU A 677 -21.46 -2.53 14.65
C LEU A 677 -20.34 -2.33 15.67
N ALA A 678 -19.53 -3.36 15.89
CA ALA A 678 -18.39 -3.28 16.80
C ALA A 678 -17.35 -2.26 16.33
N PHE A 679 -16.99 -2.27 15.04
CA PHE A 679 -15.97 -1.39 14.47
C PHE A 679 -16.42 0.09 14.49
N GLN A 680 -17.71 0.34 14.22
CA GLN A 680 -18.29 1.67 14.40
C GLN A 680 -18.17 2.16 15.84
N TRP A 681 -18.39 1.28 16.82
CA TRP A 681 -18.21 1.62 18.23
C TRP A 681 -16.74 1.84 18.59
N VAL A 682 -15.83 0.97 18.14
CA VAL A 682 -14.38 1.10 18.39
C VAL A 682 -13.88 2.45 17.86
N SER A 683 -14.22 2.78 16.61
CA SER A 683 -13.88 4.06 15.97
C SER A 683 -14.45 5.26 16.73
N ALA A 684 -15.72 5.20 17.16
CA ALA A 684 -16.39 6.26 17.92
C ALA A 684 -15.88 6.38 19.37
N ASN A 685 -15.30 5.31 19.92
CA ASN A 685 -14.77 5.28 21.28
C ASN A 685 -13.32 5.78 21.37
N GLN A 686 -12.68 6.15 20.27
CA GLN A 686 -11.39 6.84 20.29
C GLN A 686 -11.50 8.17 21.05
N THR A 687 -10.37 8.73 21.51
CA THR A 687 -10.35 10.04 22.17
C THR A 687 -10.88 11.15 21.24
N GLU A 688 -11.48 12.19 21.82
CA GLU A 688 -12.08 13.28 21.06
C GLU A 688 -11.08 13.91 20.06
N GLY A 689 -11.52 14.11 18.82
CA GLY A 689 -10.69 14.70 17.75
C GLY A 689 -9.79 13.70 16.99
N THR A 690 -9.70 12.44 17.44
CA THR A 690 -9.04 11.36 16.70
C THR A 690 -9.78 11.09 15.38
N VAL A 691 -9.01 10.81 14.31
CA VAL A 691 -9.56 10.48 12.99
C VAL A 691 -10.35 9.17 13.06
N GLU A 692 -11.51 9.14 12.41
CA GLU A 692 -12.32 7.93 12.32
C GLU A 692 -11.58 6.78 11.63
N TYR A 693 -11.82 5.55 12.09
CA TYR A 693 -11.29 4.35 11.47
C TYR A 693 -12.45 3.50 10.94
N LYS A 694 -12.69 3.57 9.62
CA LYS A 694 -13.78 2.85 8.93
C LYS A 694 -13.29 1.74 8.00
N VAL A 695 -11.98 1.63 7.85
CA VAL A 695 -11.36 0.86 6.76
C VAL A 695 -11.70 -0.64 6.81
N LEU A 696 -11.99 -1.19 7.99
CA LEU A 696 -12.35 -2.60 8.18
C LEU A 696 -13.86 -2.85 8.23
N GLU A 697 -14.71 -1.86 7.94
CA GLU A 697 -16.14 -2.13 7.78
C GLU A 697 -16.32 -3.25 6.74
N PRO A 698 -17.07 -4.33 7.03
CA PRO A 698 -17.11 -5.53 6.18
C PRO A 698 -17.58 -5.29 4.73
N GLU A 699 -18.32 -4.21 4.48
CA GLU A 699 -18.75 -3.81 3.14
C GLU A 699 -17.65 -3.08 2.35
N LEU A 700 -16.66 -2.50 3.06
CA LEU A 700 -15.46 -1.86 2.52
C LEU A 700 -14.26 -2.80 2.45
N THR A 701 -14.31 -3.93 3.16
CA THR A 701 -13.25 -4.94 3.15
C THR A 701 -13.32 -5.81 1.90
N ALA A 702 -12.34 -5.63 1.01
CA ALA A 702 -12.26 -6.40 -0.22
C ALA A 702 -12.05 -7.89 0.04
N VAL A 703 -12.59 -8.76 -0.82
CA VAL A 703 -12.47 -10.22 -0.72
C VAL A 703 -11.08 -10.71 -1.15
N SER A 704 -10.40 -9.95 -2.01
CA SER A 704 -9.08 -10.23 -2.56
C SER A 704 -8.30 -8.92 -2.73
N ILE A 705 -7.02 -9.04 -3.09
CA ILE A 705 -6.21 -7.94 -3.57
C ILE A 705 -6.66 -7.61 -5.00
N LEU A 706 -7.30 -6.45 -5.16
CA LEU A 706 -8.02 -6.03 -6.38
C LEU A 706 -7.42 -4.80 -7.06
N ILE A 707 -6.38 -4.24 -6.48
CA ILE A 707 -5.67 -3.05 -6.94
C ILE A 707 -4.26 -3.04 -6.38
#